data_AF-A0A803TVR8-F1
#
_entry.id   AF-A0A803TVR8-F1
#
_cell.length_a   1.000
_cell.length_b   1.000
_cell.length_c   1.000
_cell.angle_alpha   90.00
_cell.angle_beta   90.00
_cell.angle_gamma   90.00
#
_symmetry.space_group_name_H-M   'P 1'
#
loop_
_entity.id
_entity.type
_entity.pdbx_description
1 polymer ?
#
loop_
_entity_poly.entity_id
_entity_poly.type
_entity_poly.pdbx_seq_one_letter_code
_entity_poly.pdbx_strand_id
1 'polypeptide(L)'
;MVRPRRLMDPDGLLRSLGDLPVLETGDPVDVLADRYNSELARALDTIAPECPLSLRRVTSTPWFTEELAVMKRARRGLECIWRKSQDVSDQARAKAAIKAYSVALRAARKAFTTAHIASAANRPSELFRVVGELLRPPETQGLPDDLATWCSDFAHHFAGKVAQIRRELDSSLTVVPAEVTEVPVCPILWDSFRFVLPDDVEGILGSVRATTCALDPCPSWLVKLAKDGLLDWFVAIINASLGQGSVPSCFKQAVVKPLLKKTSLDPSVCNNYRPISNLPFLGKVLERVVATQLQEFLNDTDFLDRSQSGFRPGYSTETTLVALVDDLRRELDRGSVTLLVLLDISAAFDTIDHGILLGRLAGMGLGGTVLPWLQSFLEGRSQMVKLGDTCSDPWPLTCGVPQGSILFPMLFNIYMKLLGEVIRSFGGRCHLYADDTQIHYSFPSDSKEAPWMLNQCLAAVADWMRRNKLRINPDKTEALLVSCSSDRGIGWQPVLDGVALPLKSQVRSLGVLLDSALTLEAQVSAVAWRAFAQLKLVRQLRPYLVKSDLTTVVHALVTSRLDYCNALYVGLPLKTARKLQLVQRSAARLITGASYRKRSTPLFKELHWLPFIFRSQFKVYTITYKALNGLGPTYLRDRISYHKPTRSLRSSGEAFLSPLPISQTRLVGTRERAFSAVAPRLWNSLPAEIRQAPTLAAFKKDLKTWLFRCAFGE
;
A
#
# COMPACT_ATOMS: atom_id res chain seq x y z
N MET A 1 14.65 -29.17 11.13
CA MET A 1 13.90 -30.23 10.41
C MET A 1 13.07 -29.56 9.32
N VAL A 2 12.76 -30.21 8.19
CA VAL A 2 11.90 -29.64 7.14
C VAL A 2 10.95 -30.70 6.59
N ARG A 3 9.69 -30.29 6.34
CA ARG A 3 8.70 -31.14 5.67
C ARG A 3 8.87 -31.08 4.14
N PRO A 4 9.00 -32.22 3.44
CA PRO A 4 9.18 -32.22 1.99
C PRO A 4 7.92 -31.76 1.26
N ARG A 5 7.97 -30.58 0.62
CA ARG A 5 6.82 -30.02 -0.12
C ARG A 5 6.21 -30.97 -1.16
N ARG A 6 7.02 -31.85 -1.77
CA ARG A 6 6.57 -32.84 -2.77
C ARG A 6 5.59 -33.90 -2.22
N LEU A 7 5.53 -34.07 -0.90
CA LEU A 7 4.64 -35.03 -0.23
C LEU A 7 3.32 -34.37 0.24
N MET A 8 3.21 -33.05 0.13
CA MET A 8 2.06 -32.27 0.55
C MET A 8 0.99 -32.24 -0.54
N ASP A 9 0.24 -33.34 -0.66
CA ASP A 9 -0.86 -33.52 -1.62
C ASP A 9 -2.23 -33.17 -0.99
N PRO A 10 -3.07 -32.33 -1.63
CA PRO A 10 -4.40 -31.98 -1.12
C PRO A 10 -5.32 -33.18 -0.90
N ASP A 11 -5.35 -34.11 -1.86
CA ASP A 11 -6.22 -35.29 -1.76
C ASP A 11 -5.74 -36.24 -0.65
N GLY A 12 -4.42 -36.37 -0.49
CA GLY A 12 -3.80 -37.08 0.62
C GLY A 12 -4.15 -36.49 1.98
N LEU A 13 -4.16 -35.15 2.09
CA LEU A 13 -4.58 -34.47 3.32
C LEU A 13 -6.04 -34.78 3.67
N LEU A 14 -6.94 -34.67 2.69
CA LEU A 14 -8.37 -34.97 2.88
C LEU A 14 -8.61 -36.43 3.26
N ARG A 15 -7.93 -37.38 2.60
CA ARG A 15 -7.99 -38.81 2.97
C ARG A 15 -7.50 -39.07 4.39
N SER A 16 -6.45 -38.37 4.84
CA SER A 16 -5.91 -38.53 6.19
C SER A 16 -6.78 -37.90 7.28
N LEU A 17 -7.59 -36.91 6.91
CA LEU A 17 -8.60 -36.31 7.80
C LEU A 17 -9.79 -37.26 8.00
N GLY A 18 -10.14 -38.07 6.99
CA GLY A 18 -11.19 -39.10 7.09
C GLY A 18 -12.60 -38.53 7.23
N ASP A 19 -13.51 -39.31 7.80
CA ASP A 19 -14.85 -38.83 8.19
C ASP A 19 -14.68 -37.86 9.36
N LEU A 20 -14.86 -36.58 9.05
CA LEU A 20 -14.70 -35.52 10.03
C LEU A 20 -15.74 -35.70 11.15
N PRO A 21 -15.33 -35.53 12.41
CA PRO A 21 -16.25 -35.66 13.53
C PRO A 21 -17.42 -34.68 13.43
N VAL A 22 -18.58 -35.10 13.94
CA VAL A 22 -19.78 -34.24 14.01
C VAL A 22 -19.43 -32.98 14.82
N LEU A 23 -19.60 -31.83 14.19
CA LEU A 23 -19.47 -30.52 14.83
C LEU A 23 -20.77 -30.27 15.60
N GLU A 24 -20.74 -30.30 16.92
CA GLU A 24 -21.93 -30.08 17.74
C GLU A 24 -22.26 -28.58 17.83
N THR A 25 -23.52 -28.24 17.62
CA THR A 25 -24.01 -26.88 17.82
C THR A 25 -23.96 -26.50 19.30
N GLY A 26 -23.04 -25.63 19.67
CA GLY A 26 -22.89 -25.11 21.04
C GLY A 26 -21.49 -25.25 21.63
N ASP A 27 -20.58 -25.96 20.96
CA ASP A 27 -19.21 -26.11 21.42
C ASP A 27 -18.52 -24.74 21.61
N PRO A 28 -17.72 -24.56 22.69
CA PRO A 28 -16.91 -23.35 22.86
C PRO A 28 -15.97 -23.14 21.67
N VAL A 29 -15.85 -21.90 21.21
CA VAL A 29 -15.08 -21.59 20.00
C VAL A 29 -13.61 -22.03 20.08
N ASP A 30 -13.00 -21.98 21.27
CA ASP A 30 -11.63 -22.45 21.51
C ASP A 30 -11.50 -23.96 21.26
N VAL A 31 -12.47 -24.76 21.73
CA VAL A 31 -12.47 -26.22 21.55
C VAL A 31 -12.53 -26.60 20.07
N LEU A 32 -13.39 -25.92 19.30
CA LEU A 32 -13.50 -26.16 17.86
C LEU A 32 -12.20 -25.78 17.13
N ALA A 33 -11.60 -24.64 17.48
CA ALA A 33 -10.37 -24.18 16.84
C ALA A 33 -9.15 -25.05 17.19
N ASP A 34 -9.04 -25.49 18.44
CA ASP A 34 -7.97 -26.39 18.89
C ASP A 34 -8.10 -27.77 18.24
N ARG A 35 -9.32 -28.31 18.19
CA ARG A 35 -9.59 -29.59 17.50
C ARG A 35 -9.24 -29.52 16.02
N TYR A 36 -9.59 -28.41 15.35
CA TYR A 36 -9.18 -28.16 13.97
C TYR A 36 -7.65 -28.17 13.82
N ASN A 37 -6.94 -27.46 14.71
CA ASN A 37 -5.48 -27.40 14.65
C ASN A 37 -4.84 -28.77 14.87
N SER A 38 -5.33 -29.54 15.85
CA SER A 38 -4.81 -30.88 16.17
C SER A 38 -5.04 -31.87 15.03
N GLU A 39 -6.26 -31.94 14.46
CA GLU A 39 -6.55 -32.87 13.37
C GLU A 39 -5.77 -32.54 12.10
N LEU A 40 -5.64 -31.25 11.77
CA LEU A 40 -4.90 -30.82 10.59
C LEU A 40 -3.39 -31.06 10.73
N ALA A 41 -2.84 -30.85 11.94
CA ALA A 41 -1.44 -31.17 12.24
C ALA A 41 -1.19 -32.68 12.15
N ARG A 42 -2.07 -33.51 12.73
CA ARG A 42 -2.01 -34.98 12.65
C ARG A 42 -2.07 -35.47 11.21
N ALA A 43 -2.97 -34.92 10.41
CA ALA A 43 -3.09 -35.26 8.99
C ALA A 43 -1.82 -34.85 8.21
N LEU A 44 -1.27 -33.67 8.51
CA LEU A 44 -0.02 -33.21 7.89
C LEU A 44 1.18 -34.09 8.28
N ASP A 45 1.28 -34.50 9.53
CA ASP A 45 2.30 -35.43 10.03
C ASP A 45 2.25 -36.79 9.33
N THR A 46 1.03 -37.26 9.05
CA THR A 46 0.80 -38.52 8.34
C THR A 46 1.28 -38.46 6.90
N ILE A 47 0.98 -37.36 6.17
CA ILE A 47 1.33 -37.23 4.74
C ILE A 47 2.76 -36.74 4.52
N ALA A 48 3.29 -35.92 5.42
CA ALA A 48 4.56 -35.22 5.25
C ALA A 48 5.28 -35.03 6.60
N PRO A 49 5.85 -36.12 7.17
CA PRO A 49 6.56 -36.07 8.44
C PRO A 49 7.83 -35.20 8.34
N GLU A 50 8.25 -34.67 9.48
CA GLU A 50 9.46 -33.87 9.56
C GLU A 50 10.71 -34.71 9.30
N CYS A 51 11.55 -34.25 8.36
CA CYS A 51 12.80 -34.93 8.02
C CYS A 51 14.02 -34.08 8.40
N PRO A 52 15.15 -34.70 8.80
CA PRO A 52 16.42 -33.99 8.98
C PRO A 52 16.83 -33.25 7.71
N LEU A 53 17.30 -32.01 7.87
CA LEU A 53 17.79 -31.19 6.77
C LEU A 53 19.10 -31.79 6.21
N SER A 54 19.01 -32.56 5.13
CA SER A 54 20.20 -32.85 4.31
C SER A 54 20.53 -31.61 3.49
N LEU A 55 21.38 -30.74 4.03
CA LEU A 55 21.96 -29.63 3.28
C LEU A 55 22.98 -30.14 2.25
N ARG A 56 22.51 -30.82 1.20
CA ARG A 56 23.26 -30.79 -0.06
C ARG A 56 23.15 -29.36 -0.58
N ARG A 57 24.16 -28.53 -0.32
CA ARG A 57 24.41 -27.29 -1.05
C ARG A 57 24.68 -27.65 -2.50
N VAL A 58 23.61 -27.92 -3.24
CA VAL A 58 23.65 -27.91 -4.68
C VAL A 58 23.74 -26.44 -5.06
N THR A 59 24.96 -25.92 -5.17
CA THR A 59 25.25 -24.67 -5.87
C THR A 59 25.08 -24.87 -7.38
N SER A 60 23.99 -25.54 -7.79
CA SER A 60 23.58 -25.53 -9.18
C SER A 60 22.89 -24.21 -9.43
N THR A 61 23.44 -23.43 -10.35
CA THR A 61 22.69 -22.29 -10.88
C THR A 61 21.45 -22.89 -11.57
N PRO A 62 20.20 -22.54 -11.17
CA PRO A 62 19.00 -23.28 -11.57
C PRO A 62 18.77 -23.39 -13.08
N TRP A 63 19.39 -22.50 -13.86
CA TRP A 63 19.32 -22.42 -15.31
C TRP A 63 20.48 -23.14 -16.04
N PHE A 64 21.45 -23.71 -15.32
CA PHE A 64 22.63 -24.36 -15.90
C PHE A 64 22.35 -25.83 -16.18
N THR A 65 22.20 -26.17 -17.46
CA THR A 65 21.89 -27.52 -17.93
C THR A 65 23.14 -28.37 -18.16
N GLU A 66 22.99 -29.69 -18.23
CA GLU A 66 24.08 -30.61 -18.56
C GLU A 66 24.65 -30.34 -19.97
N GLU A 67 23.81 -29.94 -20.91
CA GLU A 67 24.22 -29.51 -22.25
C GLU A 67 25.21 -28.33 -22.18
N LEU A 68 24.95 -27.33 -21.32
CA LEU A 68 25.90 -26.23 -21.09
C LEU A 68 27.20 -26.72 -20.43
N ALA A 69 27.13 -27.72 -19.56
CA ALA A 69 28.30 -28.34 -18.95
C ALA A 69 29.20 -29.01 -20.01
N VAL A 70 28.59 -29.76 -20.95
CA VAL A 70 29.28 -30.38 -22.09
C VAL A 70 29.92 -29.32 -22.99
N MET A 71 29.17 -28.29 -23.38
CA MET A 71 29.70 -27.19 -24.21
C MET A 71 30.84 -26.44 -23.52
N LYS A 72 30.76 -26.24 -22.21
CA LYS A 72 31.83 -25.59 -21.42
C LYS A 72 33.11 -26.43 -21.41
N ARG A 73 32.99 -27.76 -21.31
CA ARG A 73 34.12 -28.71 -21.40
C ARG A 73 34.74 -28.68 -22.79
N ALA A 74 33.94 -28.81 -23.85
CA ALA A 74 34.40 -28.77 -25.24
C ALA A 74 35.12 -27.45 -25.57
N ARG A 75 34.56 -26.30 -25.14
CA ARG A 75 35.18 -24.98 -25.29
C ARG A 75 36.55 -24.90 -24.63
N ARG A 76 36.68 -25.37 -23.39
CA ARG A 76 37.97 -25.39 -22.67
C ARG A 76 38.98 -26.28 -23.37
N GLY A 77 38.56 -27.44 -23.89
CA GLY A 77 39.42 -28.33 -24.67
C GLY A 77 40.01 -27.64 -25.91
N LEU A 78 39.16 -27.00 -26.72
CA LEU A 78 39.60 -26.27 -27.91
C LEU A 78 40.48 -25.04 -27.58
N GLU A 79 40.20 -24.35 -26.47
CA GLU A 79 41.02 -23.25 -25.98
C GLU A 79 42.43 -23.74 -25.56
N CYS A 80 42.51 -24.91 -24.92
CA CYS A 80 43.79 -25.54 -24.57
C CYS A 80 44.57 -26.00 -25.81
N ILE A 81 43.90 -26.53 -26.84
CA ILE A 81 44.53 -26.95 -28.10
C ILE A 81 45.14 -25.72 -28.80
N TRP A 82 44.36 -24.65 -28.98
CA TRP A 82 44.86 -23.41 -29.58
C TRP A 82 46.05 -22.80 -28.81
N ARG A 83 46.01 -22.79 -27.47
CA ARG A 83 47.13 -22.29 -26.66
C ARG A 83 48.43 -23.08 -26.87
N LYS A 84 48.33 -24.35 -27.28
CA LYS A 84 49.48 -25.21 -27.58
C LYS A 84 49.93 -25.11 -29.04
N SER A 85 48.99 -25.10 -29.99
CA SER A 85 49.31 -25.11 -31.43
C SER A 85 49.62 -23.73 -32.00
N GLN A 86 49.04 -22.66 -31.43
CA GLN A 86 49.05 -21.28 -31.96
C GLN A 86 48.58 -21.14 -33.42
N ASP A 87 47.94 -22.17 -33.97
CA ASP A 87 47.47 -22.18 -35.35
C ASP A 87 46.20 -21.35 -35.54
N VAL A 88 46.07 -20.75 -36.72
CA VAL A 88 44.94 -19.91 -37.14
C VAL A 88 43.66 -20.74 -37.23
N SER A 89 43.74 -21.99 -37.67
CA SER A 89 42.60 -22.91 -37.75
C SER A 89 42.02 -23.22 -36.36
N ASP A 90 42.89 -23.55 -35.41
CA ASP A 90 42.49 -23.82 -34.02
C ASP A 90 41.97 -22.57 -33.31
N GLN A 91 42.52 -21.40 -33.62
CA GLN A 91 41.99 -20.12 -33.13
C GLN A 91 40.54 -19.90 -33.60
N ALA A 92 40.25 -20.18 -34.88
CA ALA A 92 38.91 -20.04 -35.44
C ALA A 92 37.92 -21.02 -34.77
N ARG A 93 38.33 -22.28 -34.54
CA ARG A 93 37.53 -23.30 -33.84
C ARG A 93 37.24 -22.91 -32.38
N ALA A 94 38.24 -22.41 -31.65
CA ALA A 94 38.05 -21.94 -30.28
C ALA A 94 37.10 -20.72 -30.21
N LYS A 95 37.26 -19.75 -31.12
CA LYS A 95 36.35 -18.59 -31.24
C LYS A 95 34.92 -19.01 -31.55
N ALA A 96 34.72 -19.97 -32.46
CA ALA A 96 33.40 -20.51 -32.79
C ALA A 96 32.74 -21.20 -31.59
N ALA A 97 33.49 -22.03 -30.86
CA ALA A 97 33.00 -22.70 -29.65
C ALA A 97 32.67 -21.71 -28.51
N ILE A 98 33.46 -20.66 -28.33
CA ILE A 98 33.15 -19.57 -27.38
C ILE A 98 31.85 -18.87 -27.77
N LYS A 99 31.66 -18.55 -29.07
CA LYS A 99 30.44 -17.92 -29.57
C LYS A 99 29.23 -18.82 -29.36
N ALA A 100 29.30 -20.09 -29.76
CA ALA A 100 28.23 -21.08 -29.58
C ALA A 100 27.85 -21.25 -28.11
N TYR A 101 28.83 -21.44 -27.22
CA TYR A 101 28.59 -21.50 -25.78
C TYR A 101 27.94 -20.22 -25.25
N SER A 102 28.39 -19.04 -25.68
CA SER A 102 27.81 -17.76 -25.25
C SER A 102 26.34 -17.59 -25.70
N VAL A 103 25.98 -18.13 -26.87
CA VAL A 103 24.61 -18.11 -27.40
C VAL A 103 23.73 -19.08 -26.60
N ALA A 104 24.17 -20.32 -26.40
CA ALA A 104 23.46 -21.31 -25.60
C ALA A 104 23.26 -20.84 -24.16
N LEU A 105 24.28 -20.23 -23.55
CA LEU A 105 24.21 -19.66 -22.20
C LEU A 105 23.15 -18.56 -22.10
N ARG A 106 23.08 -17.66 -23.10
CA ARG A 106 22.04 -16.62 -23.16
C ARG A 106 20.65 -17.21 -23.38
N ALA A 107 20.53 -18.23 -24.23
CA ALA A 107 19.26 -18.91 -24.50
C ALA A 107 18.71 -19.60 -23.24
N ALA A 108 19.54 -20.36 -22.52
CA ALA A 108 19.15 -21.03 -21.29
C ALA A 108 18.74 -20.04 -20.19
N ARG A 109 19.51 -18.96 -20.01
CA ARG A 109 19.14 -17.87 -19.08
C ARG A 109 17.82 -17.23 -19.47
N LYS A 110 17.61 -16.96 -20.76
CA LYS A 110 16.37 -16.35 -21.27
C LYS A 110 15.16 -17.26 -21.08
N ALA A 111 15.30 -18.56 -21.33
CA ALA A 111 14.24 -19.53 -21.09
C ALA A 111 13.86 -19.58 -19.60
N PHE A 112 14.86 -19.62 -18.72
CA PHE A 112 14.65 -19.61 -17.27
C PHE A 112 13.98 -18.32 -16.78
N THR A 113 14.45 -17.15 -17.20
CA THR A 113 13.86 -15.86 -16.79
C THR A 113 12.45 -15.69 -17.33
N THR A 114 12.17 -16.09 -18.56
CA THR A 114 10.81 -16.07 -19.13
C THR A 114 9.88 -16.99 -18.35
N ALA A 115 10.29 -18.22 -18.03
CA ALA A 115 9.49 -19.12 -17.20
C ALA A 115 9.24 -18.54 -15.79
N HIS A 116 10.23 -17.87 -15.21
CA HIS A 116 10.12 -17.26 -13.89
C HIS A 116 9.26 -15.99 -13.86
N ILE A 117 9.27 -15.19 -14.93
CA ILE A 117 8.38 -14.03 -15.08
C ILE A 117 6.96 -14.51 -15.38
N ALA A 118 6.80 -15.54 -16.21
CA ALA A 118 5.50 -16.15 -16.50
C ALA A 118 4.86 -16.78 -15.26
N SER A 119 5.65 -17.40 -14.37
CA SER A 119 5.13 -17.94 -13.10
C SER A 119 4.65 -16.85 -12.13
N ALA A 120 5.13 -15.61 -12.30
CA ALA A 120 4.68 -14.42 -11.58
C ALA A 120 3.61 -13.60 -12.33
N ALA A 121 3.10 -14.11 -13.46
CA ALA A 121 2.07 -13.43 -14.24
C ALA A 121 0.84 -13.14 -13.35
N ASN A 122 0.27 -11.95 -13.51
CA ASN A 122 -0.86 -11.45 -12.72
C ASN A 122 -0.59 -11.20 -11.22
N ARG A 123 0.66 -11.31 -10.74
CA ARG A 123 1.04 -11.01 -9.35
C ARG A 123 2.15 -9.95 -9.29
N PRO A 124 1.80 -8.65 -9.18
CA PRO A 124 2.76 -7.55 -9.21
C PRO A 124 3.88 -7.68 -8.17
N SER A 125 3.57 -8.07 -6.94
CA SER A 125 4.56 -8.22 -5.85
C SER A 125 5.58 -9.33 -6.13
N GLU A 126 5.13 -10.47 -6.66
CA GLU A 126 6.01 -11.55 -7.08
C GLU A 126 6.86 -11.11 -8.28
N LEU A 127 6.28 -10.42 -9.25
CA LEU A 127 7.03 -9.85 -10.37
C LEU A 127 8.13 -8.88 -9.89
N PHE A 128 7.83 -7.98 -8.95
CA PHE A 128 8.85 -7.08 -8.37
C PHE A 128 9.95 -7.85 -7.64
N ARG A 129 9.62 -8.93 -6.93
CA ARG A 129 10.61 -9.79 -6.27
C ARG A 129 11.50 -10.48 -7.30
N VAL A 130 10.92 -11.12 -8.30
CA VAL A 130 11.65 -11.81 -9.38
C VAL A 130 12.57 -10.83 -10.11
N VAL A 131 12.06 -9.66 -10.48
CA VAL A 131 12.87 -8.62 -11.13
C VAL A 131 13.96 -8.12 -10.19
N GLY A 132 13.68 -7.99 -8.89
CA GLY A 132 14.67 -7.63 -7.87
C GLY A 132 15.81 -8.65 -7.77
N GLU A 133 15.48 -9.94 -7.73
CA GLU A 133 16.45 -11.06 -7.72
C GLU A 133 17.28 -11.14 -9.00
N LEU A 134 16.68 -10.77 -10.14
CA LEU A 134 17.42 -10.68 -11.41
C LEU A 134 18.38 -9.48 -11.46
N LEU A 135 18.05 -8.40 -10.76
CA LEU A 135 18.83 -7.15 -10.73
C LEU A 135 19.89 -7.11 -9.64
N ARG A 136 19.70 -7.87 -8.55
CA ARG A 136 20.61 -7.92 -7.41
C ARG A 136 20.90 -9.39 -7.09
N PRO A 137 22.16 -9.84 -7.08
CA PRO A 137 22.47 -11.14 -6.50
C PRO A 137 22.01 -11.15 -5.02
N PRO A 138 21.59 -12.30 -4.48
CA PRO A 138 21.20 -12.38 -3.07
C PRO A 138 22.40 -11.93 -2.24
N GLU A 139 22.24 -10.81 -1.53
CA GLU A 139 23.12 -10.48 -0.41
C GLU A 139 22.88 -11.56 0.63
N THR A 140 23.83 -12.49 0.77
CA THR A 140 23.95 -13.31 1.97
C THR A 140 24.34 -12.39 3.11
N GLN A 141 23.37 -11.67 3.66
CA GLN A 141 23.50 -11.18 5.02
C GLN A 141 23.52 -12.46 5.88
N GLY A 142 24.68 -12.75 6.47
CA GLY A 142 24.78 -13.81 7.46
C GLY A 142 23.78 -13.51 8.57
N LEU A 143 22.99 -14.52 8.92
CA LEU A 143 22.26 -14.50 10.17
C LEU A 143 23.29 -14.29 11.30
N PRO A 144 23.03 -13.41 12.28
CA PRO A 144 23.92 -13.26 13.43
C PRO A 144 24.18 -14.62 14.09
N ASP A 145 25.40 -14.85 14.57
CA ASP A 145 25.80 -16.14 15.17
C ASP A 145 24.98 -16.49 16.43
N ASP A 146 24.37 -15.49 17.10
CA ASP A 146 23.52 -15.66 18.29
C ASP A 146 22.05 -15.25 18.05
N LEU A 147 21.32 -16.06 17.29
CA LEU A 147 19.92 -15.77 16.95
C LEU A 147 18.98 -15.66 18.15
N ALA A 148 19.27 -16.33 19.27
CA ALA A 148 18.40 -16.34 20.44
C ALA A 148 18.42 -14.99 21.15
N THR A 149 19.62 -14.45 21.41
CA THR A 149 19.79 -13.12 22.02
C THR A 149 19.17 -12.05 21.14
N TRP A 150 19.40 -12.12 19.82
CA TRP A 150 18.77 -11.18 18.87
C TRP A 150 17.23 -11.24 18.88
N CYS A 151 16.62 -12.43 18.98
CA CYS A 151 15.17 -12.54 19.10
C CYS A 151 14.64 -11.83 20.35
N SER A 152 15.32 -12.04 21.49
CA SER A 152 14.97 -11.41 22.76
C SER A 152 15.16 -9.88 22.71
N ASP A 153 16.29 -9.41 22.17
CA ASP A 153 16.59 -7.98 22.02
C ASP A 153 15.55 -7.27 21.17
N PHE A 154 15.13 -7.88 20.06
CA PHE A 154 14.04 -7.32 19.24
C PHE A 154 12.70 -7.30 19.98
N ALA A 155 12.36 -8.37 20.70
CA ALA A 155 11.12 -8.44 21.47
C ALA A 155 11.08 -7.34 22.54
N HIS A 156 12.15 -7.23 23.34
CA HIS A 156 12.32 -6.17 24.34
C HIS A 156 12.34 -4.78 23.71
N HIS A 157 13.01 -4.60 22.57
CA HIS A 157 13.07 -3.30 21.90
C HIS A 157 11.69 -2.83 21.43
N PHE A 158 10.94 -3.69 20.72
CA PHE A 158 9.63 -3.30 20.20
C PHE A 158 8.62 -3.08 21.32
N ALA A 159 8.56 -3.97 22.31
CA ALA A 159 7.65 -3.86 23.44
C ALA A 159 8.04 -2.70 24.39
N GLY A 160 9.31 -2.61 24.76
CA GLY A 160 9.85 -1.60 25.66
C GLY A 160 9.66 -0.19 25.12
N LYS A 161 9.81 0.00 23.80
CA LYS A 161 9.54 1.28 23.14
C LYS A 161 8.09 1.72 23.32
N VAL A 162 7.12 0.81 23.11
CA VAL A 162 5.70 1.12 23.27
C VAL A 162 5.38 1.42 24.74
N ALA A 163 5.89 0.60 25.67
CA ALA A 163 5.70 0.80 27.09
C ALA A 163 6.30 2.13 27.59
N GLN A 164 7.46 2.54 27.05
CA GLN A 164 8.05 3.84 27.35
C GLN A 164 7.17 4.99 26.86
N ILE A 165 6.70 4.94 25.60
CA ILE A 165 5.82 5.98 25.03
C ILE A 165 4.55 6.12 25.90
N ARG A 166 3.95 5.00 26.31
CA ARG A 166 2.77 5.00 27.19
C ARG A 166 3.06 5.66 28.53
N ARG A 167 4.14 5.27 29.22
CA ARG A 167 4.53 5.87 30.50
C ARG A 167 4.74 7.38 30.41
N GLU A 168 5.42 7.86 29.36
CA GLU A 168 5.65 9.29 29.14
C GLU A 168 4.34 10.06 28.88
N LEU A 169 3.41 9.46 28.13
CA LEU A 169 2.08 10.05 27.89
C LEU A 169 1.26 10.11 29.19
N ASP A 170 1.31 9.05 30.00
CA ASP A 170 0.60 8.97 31.28
C ASP A 170 1.16 9.97 32.29
N SER A 171 2.48 10.17 32.35
CA SER A 171 3.09 11.16 33.24
C SER A 171 2.83 12.61 32.81
N SER A 172 2.56 12.84 31.51
CA SER A 172 2.32 14.17 30.95
C SER A 172 0.85 14.61 31.07
N LEU A 173 -0.05 13.71 31.44
CA LEU A 173 -1.43 14.05 31.75
C LEU A 173 -1.45 14.52 33.20
N THR A 174 -1.63 15.83 33.42
CA THR A 174 -2.02 16.33 34.74
C THR A 174 -3.28 15.57 35.18
N VAL A 175 -3.33 15.15 36.46
CA VAL A 175 -4.49 14.53 37.08
C VAL A 175 -5.61 15.57 37.13
N VAL A 176 -6.22 15.85 35.99
CA VAL A 176 -7.56 16.35 35.92
C VAL A 176 -8.41 15.09 36.07
N PRO A 177 -9.31 15.00 37.07
CA PRO A 177 -10.25 13.89 37.14
C PRO A 177 -10.87 13.79 35.75
N ALA A 178 -10.82 12.59 35.15
CA ALA A 178 -11.56 12.37 33.94
C ALA A 178 -12.98 12.85 34.22
N GLU A 179 -13.41 13.92 33.55
CA GLU A 179 -14.82 14.01 33.25
C GLU A 179 -15.09 12.71 32.51
N VAL A 180 -15.65 11.76 33.25
CA VAL A 180 -16.44 10.70 32.69
C VAL A 180 -17.53 11.46 31.97
N THR A 181 -17.26 11.91 30.75
CA THR A 181 -18.30 12.23 29.81
C THR A 181 -19.07 10.93 29.73
N GLU A 182 -20.18 10.87 30.47
CA GLU A 182 -21.20 9.85 30.32
C GLU A 182 -21.32 9.62 28.83
N VAL A 183 -20.89 8.44 28.37
CA VAL A 183 -21.06 8.09 26.97
C VAL A 183 -22.55 8.24 26.74
N PRO A 184 -23.00 9.16 25.86
CA PRO A 184 -24.42 9.33 25.62
C PRO A 184 -24.97 7.94 25.33
N VAL A 185 -26.03 7.53 26.02
CA VAL A 185 -26.67 6.22 25.81
C VAL A 185 -27.16 6.21 24.36
N CYS A 186 -26.31 5.75 23.47
CA CYS A 186 -26.57 5.67 22.05
C CYS A 186 -27.42 4.42 21.85
N PRO A 187 -28.53 4.49 21.08
CA PRO A 187 -29.29 3.29 20.77
C PRO A 187 -28.37 2.27 20.12
N ILE A 188 -28.53 0.99 20.49
CA ILE A 188 -27.79 -0.09 19.86
C ILE A 188 -28.28 -0.19 18.41
N LEU A 189 -27.39 0.07 17.46
CA LEU A 189 -27.63 0.01 16.02
C LEU A 189 -27.16 -1.33 15.42
N TRP A 190 -26.17 -1.97 16.04
CA TRP A 190 -25.64 -3.24 15.59
C TRP A 190 -25.26 -4.13 16.78
N ASP A 191 -26.08 -5.16 17.04
CA ASP A 191 -25.99 -6.03 18.21
C ASP A 191 -25.49 -7.45 17.89
N SER A 192 -25.55 -7.89 16.64
CA SER A 192 -25.27 -9.27 16.25
C SER A 192 -24.65 -9.35 14.86
N PHE A 193 -23.71 -10.28 14.70
CA PHE A 193 -23.14 -10.59 13.39
C PHE A 193 -24.09 -11.46 12.57
N ARG A 194 -24.08 -11.27 11.24
CA ARG A 194 -24.66 -12.24 10.32
C ARG A 194 -23.77 -13.48 10.28
N PHE A 195 -24.37 -14.65 10.45
CA PHE A 195 -23.69 -15.92 10.24
C PHE A 195 -23.37 -16.14 8.76
N VAL A 196 -22.28 -16.84 8.51
CA VAL A 196 -21.77 -17.13 7.18
C VAL A 196 -22.22 -18.51 6.70
N LEU A 197 -22.44 -18.63 5.41
CA LEU A 197 -22.68 -19.89 4.71
C LEU A 197 -21.38 -20.42 4.07
N PRO A 198 -21.33 -21.69 3.65
CA PRO A 198 -20.17 -22.25 2.96
C PRO A 198 -19.70 -21.42 1.76
N ASP A 199 -20.63 -20.92 0.94
CA ASP A 199 -20.34 -20.09 -0.23
C ASP A 199 -19.67 -18.75 0.15
N ASP A 200 -20.07 -18.15 1.28
CA ASP A 200 -19.45 -16.91 1.78
C ASP A 200 -17.99 -17.15 2.16
N VAL A 201 -17.73 -18.25 2.88
CA VAL A 201 -16.39 -18.64 3.30
C VAL A 201 -15.51 -18.96 2.10
N GLU A 202 -16.05 -19.65 1.08
CA GLU A 202 -15.34 -19.92 -0.16
C GLU A 202 -14.92 -18.64 -0.89
N GLY A 203 -15.84 -17.67 -1.02
CA GLY A 203 -15.56 -16.36 -1.60
C GLY A 203 -14.46 -15.62 -0.83
N ILE A 204 -14.50 -15.67 0.50
CA ILE A 204 -13.48 -15.05 1.37
C ILE A 204 -12.13 -15.74 1.21
N LEU A 205 -12.08 -17.08 1.20
CA LEU A 205 -10.86 -17.85 0.96
C LEU A 205 -10.25 -17.52 -0.41
N GLY A 206 -11.06 -17.26 -1.43
CA GLY A 206 -10.57 -16.74 -2.72
C GLY A 206 -9.85 -15.39 -2.58
N SER A 207 -10.36 -14.50 -1.74
CA SER A 207 -9.86 -13.12 -1.58
C SER A 207 -8.64 -12.97 -0.65
N VAL A 208 -8.51 -13.80 0.39
CA VAL A 208 -7.45 -13.67 1.42
C VAL A 208 -6.14 -14.25 0.90
N ARG A 209 -4.98 -13.62 1.13
CA ARG A 209 -3.70 -14.19 0.69
C ARG A 209 -3.33 -15.43 1.52
N ALA A 210 -2.90 -16.51 0.86
CA ALA A 210 -2.38 -17.72 1.52
C ALA A 210 -0.98 -17.48 2.13
N THR A 211 -0.90 -16.72 3.20
CA THR A 211 0.33 -16.50 3.96
C THR A 211 0.37 -17.41 5.18
N THR A 212 1.26 -18.40 5.15
CA THR A 212 1.47 -19.35 6.25
C THR A 212 2.13 -18.67 7.45
N CYS A 213 1.47 -18.77 8.60
CA CYS A 213 2.03 -18.51 9.92
C CYS A 213 2.87 -19.70 10.40
N ALA A 214 3.88 -19.46 11.22
CA ALA A 214 4.62 -20.54 11.86
C ALA A 214 3.76 -21.32 12.88
N LEU A 215 2.67 -20.71 13.35
CA LEU A 215 1.68 -21.32 14.24
C LEU A 215 0.55 -22.00 13.48
N ASP A 216 0.52 -21.90 12.14
CA ASP A 216 -0.50 -22.61 11.38
C ASP A 216 -0.19 -24.12 11.40
N PRO A 217 -1.16 -25.00 11.68
CA PRO A 217 -0.98 -26.45 11.69
C PRO A 217 -0.62 -26.99 10.29
N CYS A 218 -1.00 -26.27 9.24
CA CYS A 218 -0.77 -26.64 7.86
C CYS A 218 -0.45 -25.42 7.00
N PRO A 219 0.42 -25.56 5.96
CA PRO A 219 0.63 -24.47 5.02
C PRO A 219 -0.67 -23.97 4.39
N SER A 220 -0.92 -22.66 4.46
CA SER A 220 -2.20 -22.08 4.01
C SER A 220 -2.50 -22.31 2.53
N TRP A 221 -1.47 -22.50 1.70
CA TRP A 221 -1.67 -22.84 0.29
C TRP A 221 -2.27 -24.24 0.11
N LEU A 222 -1.92 -25.19 0.98
CA LEU A 222 -2.47 -26.54 0.96
C LEU A 222 -3.90 -26.53 1.49
N VAL A 223 -4.15 -25.78 2.56
CA VAL A 223 -5.50 -25.54 3.11
C VAL A 223 -6.45 -24.98 2.06
N LYS A 224 -5.99 -24.03 1.25
CA LYS A 224 -6.79 -23.46 0.15
C LYS A 224 -7.11 -24.45 -0.97
N LEU A 225 -6.21 -25.39 -1.24
CA LEU A 225 -6.42 -26.42 -2.27
C LEU A 225 -7.36 -27.52 -1.76
N ALA A 226 -7.26 -27.86 -0.46
CA ALA A 226 -8.11 -28.81 0.22
C ALA A 226 -9.40 -28.17 0.81
N LYS A 227 -9.82 -27.01 0.29
CA LYS A 227 -10.93 -26.23 0.88
C LYS A 227 -12.24 -27.03 0.92
N ASP A 228 -12.53 -27.84 -0.09
CA ASP A 228 -13.83 -28.47 -0.26
C ASP A 228 -14.17 -29.44 0.88
N GLY A 229 -13.16 -30.06 1.51
CA GLY A 229 -13.34 -30.89 2.71
C GLY A 229 -13.12 -30.16 4.04
N LEU A 230 -12.82 -28.86 4.03
CA LEU A 230 -12.55 -28.06 5.23
C LEU A 230 -13.58 -26.93 5.45
N LEU A 231 -14.47 -26.70 4.48
CA LEU A 231 -15.44 -25.59 4.53
C LEU A 231 -16.36 -25.67 5.75
N ASP A 232 -16.88 -26.85 6.08
CA ASP A 232 -17.80 -27.02 7.22
C ASP A 232 -17.13 -26.65 8.55
N TRP A 233 -15.85 -26.99 8.72
CA TRP A 233 -15.05 -26.58 9.89
C TRP A 233 -14.89 -25.07 9.97
N PHE A 234 -14.58 -24.43 8.84
CA PHE A 234 -14.44 -22.98 8.81
C PHE A 234 -15.75 -22.29 9.16
N VAL A 235 -16.87 -22.75 8.59
CA VAL A 235 -18.20 -22.22 8.89
C VAL A 235 -18.53 -22.40 10.36
N ALA A 236 -18.32 -23.59 10.93
CA ALA A 236 -18.60 -23.85 12.34
C ALA A 236 -17.76 -22.98 13.28
N ILE A 237 -16.44 -22.90 13.07
CA ILE A 237 -15.55 -22.06 13.90
C ILE A 237 -15.92 -20.59 13.79
N ILE A 238 -16.18 -20.09 12.57
CA ILE A 238 -16.53 -18.69 12.35
C ILE A 238 -17.87 -18.38 13.01
N ASN A 239 -18.92 -19.15 12.76
CA ASN A 239 -20.24 -18.89 13.32
C ASN A 239 -20.26 -19.05 14.85
N ALA A 240 -19.52 -20.01 15.40
CA ALA A 240 -19.34 -20.12 16.85
C ALA A 240 -18.66 -18.87 17.42
N SER A 241 -17.60 -18.37 16.77
CA SER A 241 -16.92 -17.14 17.18
C SER A 241 -17.84 -15.93 17.17
N LEU A 242 -18.59 -15.74 16.08
CA LEU A 242 -19.53 -14.64 15.90
C LEU A 242 -20.70 -14.71 16.88
N GLY A 243 -21.26 -15.90 17.11
CA GLY A 243 -22.40 -16.12 18.00
C GLY A 243 -22.04 -15.98 19.48
N GLN A 244 -20.86 -16.45 19.89
CA GLN A 244 -20.38 -16.34 21.27
C GLN A 244 -19.77 -14.96 21.59
N GLY A 245 -19.51 -14.14 20.56
CA GLY A 245 -18.85 -12.86 20.74
C GLY A 245 -17.40 -12.99 21.24
N SER A 246 -16.68 -14.03 20.80
CA SER A 246 -15.32 -14.33 21.26
C SER A 246 -14.42 -14.80 20.12
N VAL A 247 -13.14 -14.42 20.18
CA VAL A 247 -12.10 -14.86 19.23
C VAL A 247 -11.33 -16.03 19.83
N PRO A 248 -11.08 -17.12 19.09
CA PRO A 248 -10.25 -18.23 19.57
C PRO A 248 -8.87 -17.80 20.04
N SER A 249 -8.43 -18.34 21.17
CA SER A 249 -7.16 -18.05 21.83
C SER A 249 -5.97 -18.38 20.95
N CYS A 250 -6.04 -19.47 20.18
CA CYS A 250 -5.02 -19.84 19.20
C CYS A 250 -4.82 -18.80 18.08
N PHE A 251 -5.79 -17.90 17.85
CA PHE A 251 -5.68 -16.80 16.86
C PHE A 251 -5.17 -15.48 17.47
N LYS A 252 -5.03 -15.40 18.80
CA LYS A 252 -4.58 -14.19 19.52
C LYS A 252 -3.07 -14.03 19.58
N GLN A 253 -2.31 -15.02 19.12
CA GLN A 253 -0.85 -14.98 19.08
C GLN A 253 -0.30 -14.56 17.71
N ALA A 254 0.67 -13.64 17.70
CA ALA A 254 1.31 -13.12 16.50
C ALA A 254 2.81 -13.49 16.43
N VAL A 255 3.30 -13.85 15.24
CA VAL A 255 4.72 -14.11 15.00
C VAL A 255 5.35 -12.93 14.25
N VAL A 256 6.16 -12.15 14.94
CA VAL A 256 6.82 -10.95 14.42
C VAL A 256 8.10 -11.33 13.68
N LYS A 257 8.23 -10.83 12.44
CA LYS A 257 9.45 -10.89 11.65
C LYS A 257 10.01 -9.47 11.50
N PRO A 258 11.18 -9.17 12.09
CA PRO A 258 11.82 -7.87 11.93
C PRO A 258 12.21 -7.65 10.46
N LEU A 259 11.70 -6.56 9.85
CA LEU A 259 12.01 -6.18 8.48
C LEU A 259 12.74 -4.84 8.44
N LEU A 260 13.94 -4.81 7.84
CA LEU A 260 14.73 -3.58 7.72
C LEU A 260 13.99 -2.52 6.88
N LYS A 261 13.86 -1.30 7.41
CA LYS A 261 13.10 -0.19 6.80
C LYS A 261 13.63 0.21 5.43
N LYS A 262 14.96 0.20 5.25
CA LYS A 262 15.65 0.47 3.99
C LYS A 262 16.93 -0.36 3.95
N THR A 263 17.26 -0.92 2.79
CA THR A 263 18.46 -1.73 2.60
C THR A 263 19.78 -0.97 2.81
N SER A 264 19.75 0.36 2.83
CA SER A 264 20.92 1.21 3.07
C SER A 264 21.15 1.55 4.54
N LEU A 265 20.26 1.12 5.43
CA LEU A 265 20.38 1.37 6.86
C LEU A 265 21.19 0.27 7.54
N ASP A 266 21.82 0.61 8.66
CA ASP A 266 22.63 -0.31 9.43
C ASP A 266 21.76 -1.45 10.02
N PRO A 267 22.03 -2.73 9.66
CA PRO A 267 21.32 -3.89 10.20
C PRO A 267 21.60 -4.17 11.68
N SER A 268 22.64 -3.56 12.27
CA SER A 268 22.97 -3.76 13.69
C SER A 268 22.03 -2.99 14.64
N VAL A 269 21.29 -2.01 14.11
CA VAL A 269 20.48 -1.09 14.91
C VAL A 269 19.00 -1.50 14.87
N CYS A 270 18.44 -1.93 16.02
CA CYS A 270 17.04 -2.38 16.13
C CYS A 270 16.02 -1.34 15.65
N ASN A 271 16.29 -0.04 15.88
CA ASN A 271 15.45 1.07 15.42
C ASN A 271 15.24 1.11 13.89
N ASN A 272 16.13 0.47 13.12
CA ASN A 272 16.03 0.40 11.67
C ASN A 272 15.05 -0.67 11.17
N TYR A 273 14.47 -1.48 12.06
CA TYR A 273 13.53 -2.55 11.70
C TYR A 273 12.07 -2.14 11.93
N ARG A 274 11.16 -2.81 11.21
CA ARG A 274 9.71 -2.79 11.42
C ARG A 274 9.27 -4.15 11.97
N PRO A 275 8.40 -4.20 12.99
CA PRO A 275 7.85 -5.45 13.47
C PRO A 275 6.69 -5.89 12.55
N ILE A 276 6.95 -6.74 11.55
CA ILE A 276 5.87 -7.25 10.67
C ILE A 276 5.29 -8.52 11.29
N SER A 277 4.02 -8.48 11.65
CA SER A 277 3.34 -9.58 12.32
C SER A 277 2.72 -10.53 11.32
N ASN A 278 3.05 -11.82 11.46
CA ASN A 278 2.41 -12.90 10.75
C ASN A 278 1.34 -13.54 11.65
N LEU A 279 0.08 -13.34 11.31
CA LEU A 279 -1.06 -13.90 12.04
C LEU A 279 -1.51 -15.24 11.43
N PRO A 280 -2.12 -16.14 12.24
CA PRO A 280 -2.69 -17.40 11.76
C PRO A 280 -3.66 -17.21 10.59
N PHE A 281 -3.63 -18.14 9.64
CA PHE A 281 -4.39 -18.00 8.40
C PHE A 281 -5.91 -18.00 8.62
N LEU A 282 -6.44 -18.94 9.41
CA LEU A 282 -7.88 -19.00 9.71
C LEU A 282 -8.33 -17.78 10.54
N GLY A 283 -7.47 -17.28 11.44
CA GLY A 283 -7.71 -16.00 12.13
C GLY A 283 -7.88 -14.82 11.17
N LYS A 284 -7.09 -14.74 10.10
CA LYS A 284 -7.26 -13.73 9.04
C LYS A 284 -8.57 -13.90 8.26
N VAL A 285 -9.03 -15.12 8.05
CA VAL A 285 -10.33 -15.40 7.41
C VAL A 285 -11.46 -14.89 8.30
N LEU A 286 -11.44 -15.21 9.59
CA LEU A 286 -12.38 -14.70 10.58
C LEU A 286 -12.37 -13.17 10.67
N GLU A 287 -11.18 -12.54 10.75
CA GLU A 287 -11.06 -11.07 10.73
C GLU A 287 -11.66 -10.47 9.45
N ARG A 288 -11.53 -11.13 8.29
CA ARG A 288 -12.11 -10.64 7.04
C ARG A 288 -13.64 -10.69 7.07
N VAL A 289 -14.25 -11.71 7.66
CA VAL A 289 -15.71 -11.79 7.84
C VAL A 289 -16.21 -10.59 8.63
N VAL A 290 -15.60 -10.32 9.79
CA VAL A 290 -15.96 -9.19 10.65
C VAL A 290 -15.68 -7.86 9.97
N ALA A 291 -14.55 -7.72 9.27
CA ALA A 291 -14.21 -6.50 8.55
C ALA A 291 -15.23 -6.17 7.45
N THR A 292 -15.75 -7.17 6.73
CA THR A 292 -16.81 -6.96 5.73
C THR A 292 -18.07 -6.40 6.38
N GLN A 293 -18.55 -7.03 7.46
CA GLN A 293 -19.78 -6.59 8.13
C GLN A 293 -19.62 -5.21 8.79
N LEU A 294 -18.47 -4.94 9.43
CA LEU A 294 -18.16 -3.61 9.97
C LEU A 294 -18.08 -2.55 8.85
N GLN A 295 -17.58 -2.91 7.67
CA GLN A 295 -17.48 -1.96 6.56
C GLN A 295 -18.86 -1.59 6.01
N GLU A 296 -19.79 -2.54 5.94
CA GLU A 296 -21.19 -2.29 5.60
C GLU A 296 -21.82 -1.34 6.62
N PHE A 297 -21.72 -1.65 7.92
CA PHE A 297 -22.22 -0.77 9.00
C PHE A 297 -21.66 0.66 8.90
N LEU A 298 -20.36 0.82 8.69
CA LEU A 298 -19.71 2.14 8.55
C LEU A 298 -20.19 2.91 7.31
N ASN A 299 -20.56 2.22 6.23
CA ASN A 299 -21.09 2.85 5.02
C ASN A 299 -22.55 3.27 5.20
N ASP A 300 -23.37 2.43 5.81
CA ASP A 300 -24.79 2.70 6.04
C ASP A 300 -25.01 3.88 7.00
N THR A 301 -24.09 4.05 7.97
CA THR A 301 -24.12 5.14 8.95
C THR A 301 -23.36 6.40 8.53
N ASP A 302 -22.62 6.38 7.40
CA ASP A 302 -21.66 7.43 6.99
C ASP A 302 -20.76 7.89 8.17
N PHE A 303 -20.32 6.96 9.02
CA PHE A 303 -19.73 7.31 10.32
C PHE A 303 -18.34 7.93 10.22
N LEU A 304 -17.54 7.53 9.23
CA LEU A 304 -16.15 7.97 9.10
C LEU A 304 -16.07 9.45 8.70
N ASP A 305 -15.04 10.14 9.19
CA ASP A 305 -14.78 11.52 8.79
C ASP A 305 -14.66 11.64 7.25
N ARG A 306 -15.30 12.67 6.67
CA ARG A 306 -15.31 12.90 5.22
C ARG A 306 -13.91 13.02 4.63
N SER A 307 -12.95 13.54 5.39
CA SER A 307 -11.56 13.70 5.00
C SER A 307 -10.68 12.46 5.21
N GLN A 308 -11.20 11.38 5.82
CA GLN A 308 -10.50 10.11 5.98
C GLN A 308 -10.47 9.35 4.65
N SER A 309 -9.26 9.07 4.16
CA SER A 309 -9.01 8.39 2.88
C SER A 309 -8.21 7.09 3.04
N GLY A 310 -7.55 6.88 4.17
CA GLY A 310 -6.73 5.69 4.43
C GLY A 310 -7.61 4.44 4.53
N PHE A 311 -7.16 3.33 3.93
CA PHE A 311 -7.81 2.02 4.00
C PHE A 311 -9.29 1.99 3.56
N ARG A 312 -9.74 2.93 2.73
CA ARG A 312 -11.12 2.98 2.23
C ARG A 312 -11.22 2.58 0.74
N PRO A 313 -12.19 1.74 0.36
CA PRO A 313 -12.50 1.48 -1.05
C PRO A 313 -12.86 2.78 -1.80
N GLY A 314 -12.30 2.98 -3.00
CA GLY A 314 -12.56 4.17 -3.82
C GLY A 314 -11.66 5.38 -3.52
N TYR A 315 -10.94 5.38 -2.40
CA TYR A 315 -10.00 6.40 -1.99
C TYR A 315 -8.55 5.96 -2.30
N SER A 316 -7.65 6.91 -2.51
CA SER A 316 -6.22 6.63 -2.72
C SER A 316 -5.35 7.82 -2.29
N THR A 317 -4.04 7.60 -2.18
CA THR A 317 -3.09 8.70 -1.96
C THR A 317 -3.20 9.78 -3.05
N GLU A 318 -3.47 9.37 -4.29
CA GLU A 318 -3.67 10.28 -5.41
C GLU A 318 -4.93 11.14 -5.24
N THR A 319 -6.07 10.57 -4.81
CA THR A 319 -7.29 11.37 -4.61
C THR A 319 -7.14 12.37 -3.46
N THR A 320 -6.49 11.95 -2.37
CA THR A 320 -6.20 12.82 -1.22
C THR A 320 -5.29 13.97 -1.61
N LEU A 321 -4.19 13.71 -2.32
CA LEU A 321 -3.28 14.75 -2.78
C LEU A 321 -3.91 15.68 -3.82
N VAL A 322 -4.77 15.15 -4.72
CA VAL A 322 -5.50 15.97 -5.69
C VAL A 322 -6.41 16.96 -4.97
N ALA A 323 -7.11 16.52 -3.93
CA ALA A 323 -7.92 17.38 -3.07
C ALA A 323 -7.08 18.42 -2.33
N LEU A 324 -6.03 17.98 -1.63
CA LEU A 324 -5.13 18.88 -0.90
C LEU A 324 -4.54 19.96 -1.82
N VAL A 325 -3.95 19.57 -2.95
CA VAL A 325 -3.30 20.52 -3.88
C VAL A 325 -4.32 21.44 -4.54
N ASP A 326 -5.55 20.97 -4.79
CA ASP A 326 -6.63 21.84 -5.27
C ASP A 326 -7.02 22.88 -4.20
N ASP A 327 -7.09 22.52 -2.91
CA ASP A 327 -7.34 23.49 -1.83
C ASP A 327 -6.21 24.51 -1.72
N LEU A 328 -4.95 24.06 -1.68
CA LEU A 328 -3.80 24.96 -1.62
C LEU A 328 -3.77 25.93 -2.81
N ARG A 329 -4.08 25.46 -4.03
CA ARG A 329 -4.14 26.32 -5.23
C ARG A 329 -5.30 27.31 -5.18
N ARG A 330 -6.45 26.92 -4.61
CA ARG A 330 -7.63 27.79 -4.46
C ARG A 330 -7.37 28.94 -3.50
N GLU A 331 -6.80 28.63 -2.34
CA GLU A 331 -6.52 29.65 -1.32
C GLU A 331 -5.38 30.58 -1.79
N LEU A 332 -4.38 30.04 -2.49
CA LEU A 332 -3.34 30.86 -3.13
C LEU A 332 -3.89 31.81 -4.20
N ASP A 333 -4.85 31.36 -5.03
CA ASP A 333 -5.53 32.20 -6.02
C ASP A 333 -6.39 33.31 -5.38
N ARG A 334 -6.88 33.10 -4.16
CA ARG A 334 -7.57 34.14 -3.37
C ARG A 334 -6.62 35.18 -2.78
N GLY A 335 -5.30 34.95 -2.86
CA GLY A 335 -4.29 35.78 -2.22
C GLY A 335 -4.07 35.44 -0.74
N SER A 336 -4.55 34.28 -0.28
CA SER A 336 -4.32 33.80 1.07
C SER A 336 -2.99 33.04 1.16
N VAL A 337 -2.38 33.11 2.34
CA VAL A 337 -1.26 32.26 2.75
C VAL A 337 -1.83 31.00 3.37
N THR A 338 -1.22 29.84 3.10
CA THR A 338 -1.64 28.56 3.70
C THR A 338 -0.47 27.87 4.36
N LEU A 339 -0.59 27.58 5.66
CA LEU A 339 0.31 26.67 6.33
C LEU A 339 -0.17 25.23 6.12
N LEU A 340 0.72 24.36 5.64
CA LEU A 340 0.54 22.92 5.58
C LEU A 340 1.43 22.27 6.64
N VAL A 341 0.85 21.52 7.58
CA VAL A 341 1.55 20.74 8.60
C VAL A 341 1.30 19.26 8.34
N LEU A 342 2.37 18.50 8.21
CA LEU A 342 2.38 17.05 8.03
C LEU A 342 2.78 16.41 9.36
N LEU A 343 1.80 15.98 10.14
CA LEU A 343 2.05 15.36 11.45
C LEU A 343 2.65 13.97 11.28
N ASP A 344 3.66 13.66 12.10
CA ASP A 344 4.20 12.31 12.27
C ASP A 344 3.80 11.79 13.66
N ILE A 345 3.26 10.57 13.71
CA ILE A 345 2.82 9.93 14.95
C ILE A 345 3.77 8.77 15.26
N SER A 346 4.37 8.79 16.45
CA SER A 346 5.30 7.75 16.88
C SER A 346 4.55 6.46 17.21
N ALA A 347 4.84 5.40 16.46
CA ALA A 347 4.29 4.05 16.69
C ALA A 347 2.74 4.04 16.75
N ALA A 348 2.09 4.76 15.85
CA ALA A 348 0.65 5.05 15.89
C ALA A 348 -0.24 3.81 16.09
N PHE A 349 0.03 2.73 15.35
CA PHE A 349 -0.73 1.47 15.45
C PHE A 349 -0.44 0.70 16.74
N ASP A 350 0.77 0.82 17.26
CA ASP A 350 1.26 0.04 18.40
C ASP A 350 0.84 0.67 19.74
N THR A 351 0.40 1.94 19.77
CA THR A 351 0.06 2.69 20.99
C THR A 351 -1.44 2.86 21.25
N ILE A 352 -2.30 2.40 20.34
CA ILE A 352 -3.76 2.52 20.45
C ILE A 352 -4.27 1.93 21.75
N ASP A 353 -5.01 2.73 22.51
CA ASP A 353 -5.63 2.30 23.75
C ASP A 353 -6.90 1.49 23.47
N HIS A 354 -6.97 0.27 24.02
CA HIS A 354 -8.12 -0.61 23.82
C HIS A 354 -9.38 -0.07 24.49
N GLY A 355 -9.27 0.52 25.69
CA GLY A 355 -10.42 1.07 26.41
C GLY A 355 -11.05 2.26 25.69
N ILE A 356 -10.23 3.20 25.21
CA ILE A 356 -10.71 4.34 24.41
C ILE A 356 -11.36 3.87 23.11
N LEU A 357 -10.76 2.87 22.44
CA LEU A 357 -11.32 2.31 21.21
C LEU A 357 -12.67 1.63 21.47
N LEU A 358 -12.78 0.80 22.51
CA LEU A 358 -14.03 0.12 22.87
C LEU A 358 -15.12 1.10 23.28
N GLY A 359 -14.80 2.16 24.04
CA GLY A 359 -15.75 3.22 24.37
C GLY A 359 -16.30 3.94 23.15
N ARG A 360 -15.46 4.17 22.12
CA ARG A 360 -15.91 4.75 20.84
C ARG A 360 -16.79 3.79 20.05
N LEU A 361 -16.45 2.50 20.02
CA LEU A 361 -17.27 1.47 19.36
C LEU A 361 -18.64 1.37 20.04
N ALA A 362 -18.70 1.39 21.37
CA ALA A 362 -19.96 1.45 22.10
C ALA A 362 -20.76 2.72 21.76
N GLY A 363 -20.10 3.89 21.75
CA GLY A 363 -20.73 5.17 21.38
C GLY A 363 -21.23 5.24 19.92
N MET A 364 -20.76 4.36 19.05
CA MET A 364 -21.27 4.18 17.67
C MET A 364 -22.59 3.41 17.61
N GLY A 365 -23.05 2.84 18.74
CA GLY A 365 -24.20 1.95 18.79
C GLY A 365 -23.85 0.48 18.54
N LEU A 366 -22.59 0.05 18.69
CA LEU A 366 -22.26 -1.39 18.71
C LEU A 366 -22.59 -1.97 20.09
N GLY A 367 -23.31 -3.08 20.11
CA GLY A 367 -23.74 -3.78 21.32
C GLY A 367 -23.83 -5.29 21.12
N GLY A 368 -24.61 -5.97 21.96
CA GLY A 368 -24.86 -7.41 21.89
C GLY A 368 -23.57 -8.23 21.82
N THR A 369 -23.45 -9.16 20.86
CA THR A 369 -22.27 -10.01 20.68
C THR A 369 -21.13 -9.32 19.92
N VAL A 370 -21.40 -8.21 19.23
CA VAL A 370 -20.43 -7.49 18.40
C VAL A 370 -19.36 -6.81 19.27
N LEU A 371 -19.77 -6.10 20.31
CA LEU A 371 -18.84 -5.37 21.19
C LEU A 371 -17.93 -6.32 22.00
N PRO A 372 -18.45 -7.39 22.65
CA PRO A 372 -17.62 -8.43 23.29
C PRO A 372 -16.65 -9.10 22.32
N TRP A 373 -17.06 -9.33 21.06
CA TRP A 373 -16.16 -9.90 20.05
C TRP A 373 -14.97 -8.99 19.78
N LEU A 374 -15.22 -7.68 19.62
CA LEU A 374 -14.16 -6.68 19.41
C LEU A 374 -13.28 -6.53 20.65
N GLN A 375 -13.85 -6.63 21.84
CA GLN A 375 -13.09 -6.68 23.09
C GLN A 375 -12.18 -7.92 23.13
N SER A 376 -12.73 -9.11 22.90
CA SER A 376 -11.95 -10.35 22.82
C SER A 376 -10.91 -10.32 21.70
N PHE A 377 -11.15 -9.60 20.60
CA PHE A 377 -10.19 -9.44 19.52
C PHE A 377 -8.95 -8.64 19.94
N LEU A 378 -9.14 -7.62 20.80
CA LEU A 378 -8.09 -6.72 21.30
C LEU A 378 -7.35 -7.29 22.52
N GLU A 379 -8.08 -7.94 23.43
CA GLU A 379 -7.57 -8.45 24.71
C GLU A 379 -6.92 -9.85 24.59
N GLY A 380 -6.09 -10.20 25.56
CA GLY A 380 -5.46 -11.53 25.65
C GLY A 380 -4.49 -11.84 24.50
N ARG A 381 -4.03 -10.82 23.77
CA ARG A 381 -3.09 -10.98 22.67
C ARG A 381 -1.66 -11.06 23.14
N SER A 382 -0.85 -11.82 22.39
CA SER A 382 0.59 -11.88 22.59
C SER A 382 1.33 -11.86 21.25
N GLN A 383 2.61 -11.48 21.30
CA GLN A 383 3.51 -11.54 20.15
C GLN A 383 4.84 -12.18 20.53
N MET A 384 5.46 -12.88 19.58
CA MET A 384 6.83 -13.39 19.70
C MET A 384 7.65 -13.00 18.48
N VAL A 385 8.95 -12.77 18.63
CA VAL A 385 9.85 -12.50 17.51
C VAL A 385 10.46 -13.81 17.01
N LYS A 386 10.46 -14.03 15.69
CA LYS A 386 11.07 -15.21 15.06
C LYS A 386 12.18 -14.82 14.08
N LEU A 387 13.39 -15.32 14.31
CA LEU A 387 14.54 -15.22 13.39
C LEU A 387 15.05 -16.62 13.04
N GLY A 388 15.01 -16.97 11.75
CA GLY A 388 15.27 -18.33 11.31
C GLY A 388 14.29 -19.31 11.96
N ASP A 389 14.82 -20.31 12.67
CA ASP A 389 14.04 -21.31 13.42
C ASP A 389 13.90 -20.97 14.92
N THR A 390 14.56 -19.91 15.41
CA THR A 390 14.54 -19.49 16.81
C THR A 390 13.43 -18.48 17.08
N CYS A 391 12.77 -18.59 18.24
CA CYS A 391 11.72 -17.67 18.69
C CYS A 391 12.07 -17.06 20.05
N SER A 392 11.62 -15.84 20.32
CA SER A 392 11.62 -15.24 21.65
C SER A 392 10.49 -15.79 22.51
N ASP A 393 10.54 -15.50 23.81
CA ASP A 393 9.39 -15.67 24.69
C ASP A 393 8.18 -14.83 24.22
N PRO A 394 6.94 -15.30 24.46
CA PRO A 394 5.74 -14.52 24.17
C PRO A 394 5.67 -13.27 25.04
N TRP A 395 5.35 -12.14 24.41
CA TRP A 395 5.15 -10.86 25.07
C TRP A 395 3.67 -10.43 24.99
N PRO A 396 3.00 -10.08 26.10
CA PRO A 396 1.60 -9.65 26.07
C PRO A 396 1.44 -8.27 25.42
N LEU A 397 0.44 -8.14 24.56
CA LEU A 397 0.08 -6.88 23.90
C LEU A 397 -1.07 -6.22 24.65
N THR A 398 -0.74 -5.24 25.50
CA THR A 398 -1.71 -4.48 26.30
C THR A 398 -2.31 -3.26 25.59
N CYS A 399 -1.74 -2.88 24.44
CA CYS A 399 -2.21 -1.82 23.58
C CYS A 399 -1.80 -2.08 22.13
N GLY A 400 -2.43 -1.40 21.19
CA GLY A 400 -2.25 -1.63 19.76
C GLY A 400 -2.72 -3.01 19.32
N VAL A 401 -2.48 -3.33 18.04
CA VAL A 401 -2.72 -4.65 17.47
C VAL A 401 -1.56 -4.98 16.51
N PRO A 402 -1.18 -6.26 16.38
CA PRO A 402 -0.06 -6.66 15.51
C PRO A 402 -0.16 -6.11 14.07
N GLN A 403 0.96 -5.63 13.53
CA GLN A 403 1.06 -5.08 12.16
C GLN A 403 0.89 -6.20 11.12
N GLY A 404 -0.35 -6.42 10.70
CA GLY A 404 -0.73 -7.54 9.82
C GLY A 404 -2.20 -7.93 9.94
N SER A 405 -2.92 -7.39 10.94
CA SER A 405 -4.38 -7.51 11.06
C SER A 405 -5.10 -6.87 9.86
N ILE A 406 -6.19 -7.52 9.46
CA ILE A 406 -7.09 -7.07 8.38
C ILE A 406 -8.10 -6.06 8.93
N LEU A 407 -8.60 -6.29 10.15
CA LEU A 407 -9.64 -5.47 10.77
C LEU A 407 -9.09 -4.17 11.35
N PHE A 408 -7.89 -4.22 11.94
CA PHE A 408 -7.33 -3.10 12.69
C PHE A 408 -7.20 -1.77 11.93
N PRO A 409 -6.84 -1.73 10.63
CA PRO A 409 -6.84 -0.48 9.87
C PRO A 409 -8.18 0.27 9.88
N MET A 410 -9.31 -0.44 9.93
CA MET A 410 -10.64 0.17 10.04
C MET A 410 -10.89 0.71 11.45
N LEU A 411 -10.50 -0.05 12.49
CA LEU A 411 -10.58 0.37 13.89
C LEU A 411 -9.72 1.63 14.14
N PHE A 412 -8.56 1.72 13.51
CA PHE A 412 -7.71 2.91 13.57
C PHE A 412 -8.40 4.14 12.94
N ASN A 413 -9.11 3.98 11.82
CA ASN A 413 -9.86 5.08 11.23
C ASN A 413 -10.97 5.59 12.15
N ILE A 414 -11.67 4.69 12.86
CA ILE A 414 -12.67 5.02 13.89
C ILE A 414 -11.99 5.78 15.05
N TYR A 415 -10.81 5.32 15.48
CA TYR A 415 -10.00 5.97 16.51
C TYR A 415 -9.55 7.38 16.13
N MET A 416 -9.35 7.67 14.85
CA MET A 416 -8.92 8.99 14.38
C MET A 416 -10.06 9.95 14.05
N LYS A 417 -11.32 9.51 14.01
CA LYS A 417 -12.48 10.31 13.56
C LYS A 417 -12.52 11.73 14.14
N LEU A 418 -12.51 11.84 15.47
CA LEU A 418 -12.75 13.12 16.15
C LEU A 418 -11.64 14.16 15.94
N LEU A 419 -10.45 13.74 15.49
CA LEU A 419 -9.36 14.66 15.19
C LEU A 419 -9.74 15.69 14.11
N GLY A 420 -10.50 15.25 13.10
CA GLY A 420 -10.97 16.15 12.05
C GLY A 420 -11.90 17.24 12.58
N GLU A 421 -12.75 16.90 13.57
CA GLU A 421 -13.67 17.85 14.22
C GLU A 421 -12.90 18.88 15.06
N VAL A 422 -11.87 18.44 15.80
CA VAL A 422 -10.96 19.34 16.53
C VAL A 422 -10.28 20.33 15.59
N ILE A 423 -9.77 19.88 14.44
CA ILE A 423 -9.09 20.78 13.50
C ILE A 423 -10.07 21.81 12.91
N ARG A 424 -11.29 21.37 12.58
CA ARG A 424 -12.32 22.23 11.99
C ARG A 424 -12.88 23.26 12.97
N SER A 425 -12.91 22.97 14.28
CA SER A 425 -13.41 23.95 15.27
C SER A 425 -12.56 25.22 15.34
N PHE A 426 -11.29 25.14 14.95
CA PHE A 426 -10.40 26.31 14.83
C PHE A 426 -10.39 26.93 13.43
N GLY A 427 -11.19 26.43 12.48
CA GLY A 427 -11.19 26.89 11.08
C GLY A 427 -10.14 26.22 10.18
N GLY A 428 -9.41 25.23 10.70
CA GLY A 428 -8.49 24.41 9.91
C GLY A 428 -9.21 23.39 9.04
N ARG A 429 -8.51 22.89 8.03
CA ARG A 429 -8.94 21.75 7.22
C ARG A 429 -7.90 20.65 7.31
N CYS A 430 -8.33 19.40 7.07
CA CYS A 430 -7.41 18.28 7.11
C CYS A 430 -7.73 17.23 6.06
N HIS A 431 -6.71 16.42 5.76
CA HIS A 431 -6.82 15.16 5.05
C HIS A 431 -6.11 14.09 5.88
N LEU A 432 -6.80 12.97 6.10
CA LEU A 432 -6.27 11.84 6.87
C LEU A 432 -6.03 10.67 5.91
N TYR A 433 -4.86 10.05 6.02
CA TYR A 433 -4.57 8.80 5.34
C TYR A 433 -3.86 7.88 6.33
N ALA A 434 -4.63 7.05 7.04
CA ALA A 434 -4.11 6.32 8.18
C ALA A 434 -3.47 7.28 9.20
N ASP A 435 -2.23 7.04 9.62
CA ASP A 435 -1.44 7.87 10.53
C ASP A 435 -0.96 9.18 9.89
N ASP A 436 -0.80 9.23 8.56
CA ASP A 436 -0.39 10.45 7.84
C ASP A 436 -1.52 11.50 7.90
N THR A 437 -1.37 12.49 8.77
CA THR A 437 -2.33 13.60 8.95
C THR A 437 -1.80 14.89 8.32
N GLN A 438 -2.52 15.41 7.33
CA GLN A 438 -2.21 16.67 6.67
C GLN A 438 -3.17 17.75 7.15
N ILE A 439 -2.69 18.69 7.96
CA ILE A 439 -3.44 19.87 8.40
C ILE A 439 -3.10 21.02 7.48
N HIS A 440 -4.09 21.71 6.94
CA HIS A 440 -3.87 22.96 6.24
C HIS A 440 -4.77 24.07 6.78
N TYR A 441 -4.14 25.21 7.03
CA TYR A 441 -4.78 26.38 7.61
C TYR A 441 -4.49 27.59 6.75
N SER A 442 -5.53 28.23 6.22
CA SER A 442 -5.43 29.33 5.25
C SER A 442 -5.89 30.64 5.88
N PHE A 443 -5.13 31.70 5.65
CA PHE A 443 -5.36 33.01 6.25
C PHE A 443 -4.88 34.14 5.31
N PRO A 444 -5.43 35.36 5.43
CA PRO A 444 -4.90 36.54 4.74
C PRO A 444 -3.44 36.81 5.12
N SER A 445 -2.60 37.24 4.17
CA SER A 445 -1.16 37.46 4.40
C SER A 445 -0.84 38.53 5.44
N ASP A 446 -1.76 39.47 5.67
CA ASP A 446 -1.70 40.57 6.62
C ASP A 446 -2.32 40.24 7.99
N SER A 447 -2.84 39.02 8.17
CA SER A 447 -3.50 38.62 9.42
C SER A 447 -2.51 38.50 10.59
N LYS A 448 -2.69 39.35 11.60
CA LYS A 448 -1.93 39.31 12.86
C LYS A 448 -2.41 38.22 13.83
N GLU A 449 -3.68 37.82 13.72
CA GLU A 449 -4.32 36.85 14.61
C GLU A 449 -4.10 35.40 14.17
N ALA A 450 -3.86 35.17 12.88
CA ALA A 450 -3.71 33.83 12.32
C ALA A 450 -2.59 33.00 12.98
N PRO A 451 -1.38 33.53 13.27
CA PRO A 451 -0.35 32.80 14.00
C PRO A 451 -0.81 32.29 15.38
N TRP A 452 -1.57 33.11 16.10
CA TRP A 452 -2.09 32.75 17.43
C TRP A 452 -3.15 31.65 17.31
N MET A 453 -4.15 31.82 16.42
CA MET A 453 -5.20 30.82 16.20
C MET A 453 -4.63 29.47 15.73
N LEU A 454 -3.59 29.52 14.90
CA LEU A 454 -2.92 28.33 14.41
C LEU A 454 -2.20 27.57 15.54
N ASN A 455 -1.49 28.28 16.40
CA ASN A 455 -0.85 27.68 17.57
C ASN A 455 -1.88 27.10 18.54
N GLN A 456 -3.05 27.75 18.71
CA GLN A 456 -4.16 27.19 19.48
C GLN A 456 -4.70 25.89 18.84
N CYS A 457 -4.86 25.86 17.52
CA CYS A 457 -5.24 24.65 16.80
C CYS A 457 -4.22 23.52 17.00
N LEU A 458 -2.92 23.80 16.88
CA LEU A 458 -1.86 22.81 17.05
C LEU A 458 -1.77 22.31 18.51
N ALA A 459 -1.97 23.20 19.48
CA ALA A 459 -2.05 22.83 20.90
C ALA A 459 -3.25 21.91 21.17
N ALA A 460 -4.45 22.27 20.68
CA ALA A 460 -5.64 21.44 20.82
C ALA A 460 -5.48 20.07 20.16
N VAL A 461 -4.81 20.00 19.00
CA VAL A 461 -4.47 18.73 18.34
C VAL A 461 -3.49 17.91 19.19
N ALA A 462 -2.44 18.53 19.73
CA ALA A 462 -1.48 17.84 20.60
C ALA A 462 -2.15 17.30 21.87
N ASP A 463 -3.02 18.09 22.49
CA ASP A 463 -3.77 17.71 23.68
C ASP A 463 -4.79 16.60 23.38
N TRP A 464 -5.45 16.66 22.23
CA TRP A 464 -6.35 15.58 21.80
C TRP A 464 -5.55 14.28 21.57
N MET A 465 -4.41 14.34 20.89
CA MET A 465 -3.54 13.17 20.68
C MET A 465 -3.07 12.58 22.00
N ARG A 466 -2.62 13.43 22.93
CA ARG A 466 -2.14 13.00 24.26
C ARG A 466 -3.24 12.31 25.08
N ARG A 467 -4.45 12.90 25.13
CA ARG A 467 -5.63 12.30 25.78
C ARG A 467 -6.01 10.97 25.17
N ASN A 468 -5.81 10.83 23.86
CA ASN A 468 -6.03 9.58 23.12
C ASN A 468 -4.77 8.71 23.05
N LYS A 469 -3.81 8.87 23.96
CA LYS A 469 -2.61 8.02 24.09
C LYS A 469 -1.78 7.89 22.81
N LEU A 470 -1.83 8.90 21.94
CA LEU A 470 -1.04 9.01 20.71
C LEU A 470 0.08 10.03 20.91
N ARG A 471 1.31 9.64 20.55
CA ARG A 471 2.50 10.50 20.68
C ARG A 471 2.84 11.14 19.34
N ILE A 472 2.66 12.45 19.25
CA ILE A 472 3.17 13.24 18.12
C ILE A 472 4.71 13.24 18.16
N ASN A 473 5.35 13.24 16.99
CA ASN A 473 6.78 13.41 16.81
C ASN A 473 7.07 14.80 16.19
N PRO A 474 7.36 15.83 16.99
CA PRO A 474 7.66 17.16 16.45
C PRO A 474 8.87 17.19 15.52
N ASP A 475 9.92 16.41 15.81
CA ASP A 475 11.17 16.38 15.01
C ASP A 475 10.96 15.87 13.58
N LYS A 476 10.01 14.96 13.40
CA LYS A 476 9.63 14.41 12.09
C LYS A 476 8.48 15.14 11.44
N THR A 477 7.73 15.92 12.21
CA THR A 477 6.63 16.74 11.68
C THR A 477 7.21 17.81 10.76
N GLU A 478 6.64 17.94 9.56
CA GLU A 478 7.10 18.90 8.56
C GLU A 478 6.07 20.01 8.37
N ALA A 479 6.51 21.27 8.33
CA ALA A 479 5.67 22.42 8.02
C ALA A 479 6.12 23.07 6.70
N LEU A 480 5.16 23.40 5.83
CA LEU A 480 5.34 24.12 4.57
C LEU A 480 4.43 25.34 4.54
N LEU A 481 5.01 26.51 4.29
CA LEU A 481 4.22 27.72 4.01
C LEU A 481 4.02 27.87 2.50
N VAL A 482 2.77 27.82 2.06
CA VAL A 482 2.38 28.02 0.67
C VAL A 482 1.90 29.46 0.51
N SER A 483 2.63 30.25 -0.26
CA SER A 483 2.34 31.66 -0.50
C SER A 483 2.91 32.17 -1.82
N CYS A 484 2.46 33.34 -2.26
CA CYS A 484 3.05 34.06 -3.38
C CYS A 484 4.45 34.57 -3.01
N SER A 485 5.30 34.84 -4.02
CA SER A 485 6.70 35.22 -3.81
C SER A 485 6.93 36.46 -2.94
N SER A 486 5.97 37.38 -2.89
CA SER A 486 5.99 38.57 -2.03
C SER A 486 5.86 38.27 -0.53
N ASP A 487 5.26 37.13 -0.17
CA ASP A 487 4.78 36.86 1.20
C ASP A 487 5.58 35.73 1.88
N ARG A 488 6.72 35.33 1.30
CA ARG A 488 7.57 34.23 1.84
C ARG A 488 8.43 34.65 3.05
N GLY A 489 8.30 35.89 3.52
CA GLY A 489 9.11 36.49 4.59
C GLY A 489 8.45 36.51 5.97
N ILE A 490 7.39 35.72 6.21
CA ILE A 490 6.75 35.63 7.53
C ILE A 490 7.76 35.04 8.52
N GLY A 491 8.28 35.86 9.44
CA GLY A 491 9.29 35.51 10.44
C GLY A 491 8.77 34.70 11.63
N TRP A 492 7.58 34.12 11.54
CA TRP A 492 6.96 33.33 12.58
C TRP A 492 7.08 31.83 12.28
N GLN A 493 7.24 31.03 13.34
CA GLN A 493 7.29 29.58 13.28
C GLN A 493 6.14 28.98 14.10
N PRO A 494 5.39 28.01 13.54
CA PRO A 494 4.36 27.30 14.29
C PRO A 494 4.98 26.48 15.42
N VAL A 495 4.29 26.39 16.55
CA VAL A 495 4.74 25.62 17.71
C VAL A 495 3.83 24.41 17.91
N LEU A 496 4.43 23.24 18.06
CA LEU A 496 3.73 21.97 18.30
C LEU A 496 4.39 21.25 19.48
N ASP A 497 3.60 20.98 20.53
CA ASP A 497 4.08 20.33 21.76
C ASP A 497 5.31 21.04 22.37
N GLY A 498 5.31 22.38 22.35
CA GLY A 498 6.42 23.23 22.85
C GLY A 498 7.63 23.33 21.91
N VAL A 499 7.63 22.63 20.77
CA VAL A 499 8.72 22.65 19.79
C VAL A 499 8.36 23.56 18.61
N ALA A 500 9.24 24.50 18.28
CA ALA A 500 9.09 25.33 17.09
C ALA A 500 9.36 24.50 15.82
N LEU A 501 8.40 24.46 14.91
CA LEU A 501 8.48 23.73 13.65
C LEU A 501 9.10 24.62 12.56
N PRO A 502 10.29 24.29 12.06
CA PRO A 502 10.91 25.07 11.00
C PRO A 502 10.13 24.92 9.69
N LEU A 503 9.83 26.05 9.05
CA LEU A 503 9.20 26.08 7.74
C LEU A 503 10.19 25.58 6.68
N LYS A 504 9.89 24.43 6.07
CA LYS A 504 10.72 23.86 5.00
C LYS A 504 10.33 24.49 3.66
N SER A 505 11.29 24.60 2.74
CA SER A 505 11.02 25.00 1.35
C SER A 505 10.28 23.93 0.56
N GLN A 506 10.40 22.67 1.00
CA GLN A 506 9.77 21.51 0.41
C GLN A 506 9.48 20.45 1.48
N VAL A 507 8.34 19.77 1.35
CA VAL A 507 7.91 18.67 2.23
C VAL A 507 7.49 17.45 1.43
N ARG A 508 7.49 16.26 2.04
CA ARG A 508 7.05 15.01 1.41
C ARG A 508 5.70 14.56 1.98
N SER A 509 4.63 14.70 1.20
CA SER A 509 3.29 14.23 1.56
C SER A 509 2.89 13.02 0.71
N LEU A 510 2.55 11.88 1.35
CA LEU A 510 2.11 10.64 0.69
C LEU A 510 3.00 10.21 -0.50
N GLY A 511 4.32 10.40 -0.37
CA GLY A 511 5.31 10.06 -1.38
C GLY A 511 5.57 11.13 -2.47
N VAL A 512 4.81 12.21 -2.49
CA VAL A 512 4.96 13.35 -3.42
C VAL A 512 5.66 14.52 -2.74
N LEU A 513 6.64 15.12 -3.42
CA LEU A 513 7.31 16.32 -2.96
C LEU A 513 6.52 17.58 -3.35
N LEU A 514 6.17 18.40 -2.35
CA LEU A 514 5.46 19.67 -2.51
C LEU A 514 6.38 20.82 -2.14
N ASP A 515 6.50 21.81 -3.02
CA ASP A 515 7.23 23.07 -2.78
C ASP A 515 6.25 24.22 -2.48
N SER A 516 6.73 25.30 -1.86
CA SER A 516 5.91 26.44 -1.44
C SER A 516 5.18 27.15 -2.59
N ALA A 517 5.65 27.01 -3.84
CA ALA A 517 5.00 27.55 -5.04
C ALA A 517 4.17 26.50 -5.81
N LEU A 518 4.05 25.27 -5.31
CA LEU A 518 3.32 24.16 -5.95
C LEU A 518 3.73 23.93 -7.42
N THR A 519 5.01 24.10 -7.71
CA THR A 519 5.58 23.92 -9.06
C THR A 519 5.75 22.44 -9.42
N LEU A 520 5.97 21.59 -8.42
CA LEU A 520 6.26 20.16 -8.56
C LEU A 520 7.54 19.84 -9.35
N GLU A 521 8.43 20.83 -9.56
CA GLU A 521 9.62 20.60 -10.39
C GLU A 521 10.60 19.60 -9.76
N ALA A 522 10.84 19.71 -8.45
CA ALA A 522 11.69 18.80 -7.71
C ALA A 522 11.09 17.38 -7.67
N GLN A 523 9.76 17.26 -7.52
CA GLN A 523 9.06 15.98 -7.62
C GLN A 523 9.28 15.34 -9.00
N VAL A 524 9.01 16.07 -10.07
CA VAL A 524 9.15 15.57 -11.44
C VAL A 524 10.59 15.16 -11.74
N SER A 525 11.56 15.96 -11.27
CA SER A 525 12.98 15.66 -11.44
C SER A 525 13.40 14.40 -10.68
N ALA A 526 12.92 14.22 -9.44
CA ALA A 526 13.18 13.04 -8.63
C ALA A 526 12.57 11.77 -9.25
N VAL A 527 11.32 11.85 -9.74
CA VAL A 527 10.66 10.74 -10.46
C VAL A 527 11.43 10.39 -11.73
N ALA A 528 11.79 11.38 -12.54
CA ALA A 528 12.53 11.16 -13.78
C ALA A 528 13.90 10.51 -13.51
N TRP A 529 14.65 11.02 -12.53
CA TRP A 529 15.95 10.47 -12.16
C TRP A 529 15.86 9.01 -11.70
N ARG A 530 14.91 8.70 -10.79
CA ARG A 530 14.69 7.31 -10.34
C ARG A 530 14.26 6.40 -11.48
N ALA A 531 13.40 6.88 -12.38
CA ALA A 531 12.95 6.11 -13.53
C ALA A 531 14.09 5.83 -14.52
N PHE A 532 14.98 6.80 -14.78
CA PHE A 532 16.19 6.57 -15.58
C PHE A 532 17.16 5.59 -14.94
N ALA A 533 17.34 5.65 -13.61
CA ALA A 533 18.16 4.69 -12.88
C ALA A 533 17.62 3.26 -13.06
N GLN A 534 16.31 3.07 -12.97
CA GLN A 534 15.67 1.78 -13.24
C GLN A 534 15.80 1.36 -14.71
N LEU A 535 15.65 2.28 -15.67
CA LEU A 535 15.86 1.97 -17.10
C LEU A 535 17.29 1.50 -17.38
N LYS A 536 18.30 2.06 -16.70
CA LYS A 536 19.70 1.62 -16.81
C LYS A 536 19.86 0.17 -16.36
N LEU A 537 19.24 -0.19 -15.24
CA LEU A 537 19.22 -1.57 -14.72
C LEU A 537 18.49 -2.52 -15.67
N VAL A 538 17.30 -2.17 -16.14
CA VAL A 538 16.53 -2.98 -17.10
C VAL A 538 17.27 -3.17 -18.41
N ARG A 539 18.05 -2.18 -18.86
CA ARG A 539 18.88 -2.30 -20.06
C ARG A 539 19.94 -3.41 -19.94
N GLN A 540 20.44 -3.70 -18.74
CA GLN A 540 21.36 -4.81 -18.51
C GLN A 540 20.66 -6.17 -18.61
N LEU A 541 19.36 -6.23 -18.30
CA LEU A 541 18.54 -7.44 -18.42
C LEU A 541 18.07 -7.72 -19.85
N ARG A 542 18.01 -6.71 -20.72
CA ARG A 542 17.51 -6.84 -22.10
C ARG A 542 18.05 -8.05 -22.88
N PRO A 543 19.35 -8.41 -22.84
CA PRO A 543 19.86 -9.59 -23.55
C PRO A 543 19.26 -10.92 -23.10
N TYR A 544 18.67 -10.95 -21.90
CA TYR A 544 18.15 -12.15 -21.24
C TYR A 544 16.62 -12.15 -21.15
N LEU A 545 15.92 -11.23 -21.81
CA LEU A 545 14.47 -11.12 -21.77
C LEU A 545 13.87 -11.14 -23.18
N VAL A 546 12.67 -11.73 -23.31
CA VAL A 546 11.83 -11.59 -24.50
C VAL A 546 11.20 -10.19 -24.51
N LYS A 547 10.78 -9.68 -25.68
CA LYS A 547 10.17 -8.34 -25.83
C LYS A 547 8.92 -8.17 -24.93
N SER A 548 8.08 -9.19 -24.81
CA SER A 548 6.91 -9.20 -23.91
C SER A 548 7.33 -9.01 -22.45
N ASP A 549 8.27 -9.82 -21.98
CA ASP A 549 8.75 -9.79 -20.59
C ASP A 549 9.45 -8.47 -20.28
N LEU A 550 10.27 -7.97 -21.22
CA LEU A 550 10.90 -6.66 -21.11
C LEU A 550 9.85 -5.54 -20.99
N THR A 551 8.76 -5.62 -21.75
CA THR A 551 7.65 -4.67 -21.67
C THR A 551 7.00 -4.71 -20.29
N THR A 552 6.73 -5.92 -19.76
CA THR A 552 6.21 -6.14 -18.41
C THR A 552 7.14 -5.56 -17.34
N VAL A 553 8.45 -5.80 -17.43
CA VAL A 553 9.46 -5.26 -16.50
C VAL A 553 9.53 -3.73 -16.57
N VAL A 554 9.49 -3.15 -17.77
CA VAL A 554 9.44 -1.69 -17.96
C VAL A 554 8.14 -1.11 -17.38
N HIS A 555 7.01 -1.76 -17.56
CA HIS A 555 5.75 -1.31 -16.96
C HIS A 555 5.79 -1.35 -15.43
N ALA A 556 6.27 -2.46 -14.87
CA ALA A 556 6.38 -2.65 -13.43
C ALA A 556 7.37 -1.66 -12.79
N LEU A 557 8.55 -1.44 -13.38
CA LEU A 557 9.58 -0.60 -12.76
C LEU A 557 9.54 0.87 -13.17
N VAL A 558 9.07 1.20 -14.37
CA VAL A 558 9.21 2.56 -14.93
C VAL A 558 7.83 3.20 -15.07
N THR A 559 6.91 2.55 -15.79
CA THR A 559 5.58 3.13 -16.04
C THR A 559 4.79 3.31 -14.74
N SER A 560 4.82 2.34 -13.82
CA SER A 560 4.17 2.45 -12.51
C SER A 560 4.62 3.69 -11.71
N ARG A 561 5.91 4.04 -11.79
CA ARG A 561 6.49 5.22 -11.13
C ARG A 561 6.05 6.52 -11.80
N LEU A 562 5.94 6.52 -13.13
CA LEU A 562 5.41 7.66 -13.89
C LEU A 562 3.91 7.88 -13.64
N ASP A 563 3.17 6.80 -13.37
CA ASP A 563 1.72 6.85 -13.16
C ASP A 563 1.30 7.10 -11.71
N TYR A 564 2.21 6.98 -10.75
CA TYR A 564 1.93 7.29 -9.35
C TYR A 564 1.64 8.79 -9.16
N CYS A 565 0.42 9.11 -8.70
CA CYS A 565 -0.07 10.47 -8.48
C CYS A 565 0.06 11.39 -9.71
N ASN A 566 -0.05 10.84 -10.92
CA ASN A 566 0.21 11.61 -12.13
C ASN A 566 -0.90 12.61 -12.47
N ALA A 567 -2.08 12.51 -11.83
CA ALA A 567 -3.15 13.50 -11.95
C ALA A 567 -2.69 14.90 -11.52
N LEU A 568 -1.76 14.98 -10.56
CA LEU A 568 -1.17 16.24 -10.08
C LEU A 568 -0.33 16.96 -11.15
N TYR A 569 0.12 16.22 -12.17
CA TYR A 569 1.01 16.73 -13.21
C TYR A 569 0.25 17.32 -14.42
N VAL A 570 -1.08 17.32 -14.41
CA VAL A 570 -1.87 17.96 -15.47
C VAL A 570 -1.66 19.47 -15.46
N GLY A 571 -1.49 20.04 -16.64
CA GLY A 571 -1.27 21.47 -16.84
C GLY A 571 0.11 21.98 -16.41
N LEU A 572 1.05 21.10 -16.06
CA LEU A 572 2.44 21.52 -15.79
C LEU A 572 3.09 22.16 -17.04
N PRO A 573 4.03 23.12 -16.84
CA PRO A 573 4.79 23.68 -17.94
C PRO A 573 5.46 22.60 -18.80
N LEU A 574 5.47 22.81 -20.11
CA LEU A 574 6.03 21.84 -21.07
C LEU A 574 7.49 21.48 -20.75
N LYS A 575 8.29 22.45 -20.27
CA LYS A 575 9.67 22.23 -19.82
C LYS A 575 9.76 21.15 -18.74
N THR A 576 8.87 21.20 -17.75
CA THR A 576 8.83 20.26 -16.63
C THR A 576 8.28 18.90 -17.07
N ALA A 577 7.13 18.89 -17.75
CA ALA A 577 6.51 17.66 -18.25
C ALA A 577 7.40 16.91 -19.26
N ARG A 578 8.23 17.62 -20.03
CA ARG A 578 9.19 17.04 -20.99
C ARG A 578 10.17 16.08 -20.32
N LYS A 579 10.55 16.30 -19.05
CA LYS A 579 11.45 15.38 -18.30
C LYS A 579 10.84 13.96 -18.24
N LEU A 580 9.55 13.85 -17.94
CA LEU A 580 8.83 12.57 -17.88
C LEU A 580 8.56 11.99 -19.26
N GLN A 581 8.27 12.86 -20.24
CA GLN A 581 8.12 12.44 -21.64
C GLN A 581 9.42 11.82 -22.18
N LEU A 582 10.59 12.33 -21.79
CA LEU A 582 11.89 11.77 -22.17
C LEU A 582 12.12 10.37 -21.58
N VAL A 583 11.73 10.15 -20.32
CA VAL A 583 11.77 8.81 -19.71
C VAL A 583 10.95 7.83 -20.54
N GLN A 584 9.71 8.21 -20.89
CA GLN A 584 8.82 7.36 -21.68
C GLN A 584 9.39 7.07 -23.07
N ARG A 585 10.00 8.05 -23.73
CA ARG A 585 10.67 7.87 -25.04
C ARG A 585 11.85 6.89 -24.93
N SER A 586 12.66 7.02 -23.89
CA SER A 586 13.79 6.12 -23.65
C SER A 586 13.32 4.69 -23.34
N ALA A 587 12.24 4.54 -22.58
CA ALA A 587 11.59 3.26 -22.31
C ALA A 587 11.08 2.60 -23.62
N ALA A 588 10.37 3.35 -24.46
CA ALA A 588 9.88 2.84 -25.74
C ALA A 588 11.01 2.38 -26.67
N ARG A 589 12.10 3.16 -26.76
CA ARG A 589 13.29 2.77 -27.54
C ARG A 589 13.97 1.53 -26.98
N LEU A 590 13.99 1.35 -25.65
CA LEU A 590 14.56 0.16 -25.03
C LEU A 590 13.79 -1.10 -25.43
N ILE A 591 12.45 -1.03 -25.45
CA ILE A 591 11.58 -2.15 -25.81
C ILE A 591 11.64 -2.46 -27.31
N THR A 592 11.53 -1.44 -28.16
CA THR A 592 11.51 -1.64 -29.63
C THR A 592 12.90 -1.86 -30.22
N GLY A 593 13.96 -1.57 -29.46
CA GLY A 593 15.32 -1.60 -29.97
C GLY A 593 15.66 -0.49 -30.96
N ALA A 594 14.79 0.51 -31.09
CA ALA A 594 14.97 1.61 -32.02
C ALA A 594 16.21 2.46 -31.71
N SER A 595 16.87 2.93 -32.77
CA SER A 595 17.94 3.93 -32.68
C SER A 595 17.46 5.23 -32.03
N TYR A 596 18.38 5.95 -31.39
CA TYR A 596 18.12 7.26 -30.79
C TYR A 596 17.54 8.27 -31.79
N ARG A 597 17.98 8.19 -33.07
CA ARG A 597 17.54 9.10 -34.15
C ARG A 597 16.12 8.83 -34.63
N LYS A 598 15.54 7.64 -34.38
CA LYS A 598 14.18 7.32 -34.80
C LYS A 598 13.19 8.20 -34.04
N ARG A 599 12.23 8.79 -34.78
CA ARG A 599 11.12 9.57 -34.20
C ARG A 599 10.37 8.71 -33.18
N SER A 600 9.96 9.30 -32.05
CA SER A 600 9.28 8.54 -30.99
C SER A 600 7.82 8.25 -31.27
N THR A 601 7.15 9.05 -32.12
CA THR A 601 5.72 8.91 -32.43
C THR A 601 5.37 7.52 -32.99
N PRO A 602 6.09 6.98 -34.00
CA PRO A 602 5.84 5.61 -34.48
C PRO A 602 6.03 4.54 -33.41
N LEU A 603 6.97 4.75 -32.47
CA LEU A 603 7.22 3.79 -31.38
C LEU A 603 6.06 3.75 -30.39
N PHE A 604 5.45 4.91 -30.11
CA PHE A 604 4.27 4.97 -29.26
C PHE A 604 3.04 4.37 -29.94
N LYS A 605 2.90 4.52 -31.26
CA LYS A 605 1.86 3.82 -32.03
C LYS A 605 2.04 2.31 -31.96
N GLU A 606 3.24 1.80 -32.26
CA GLU A 606 3.58 0.36 -32.19
C GLU A 606 3.29 -0.24 -30.80
N LEU A 607 3.59 0.50 -29.74
CA LEU A 607 3.39 0.06 -28.35
C LEU A 607 1.97 0.33 -27.82
N HIS A 608 1.13 1.03 -28.59
CA HIS A 608 -0.18 1.53 -28.14
C HIS A 608 -0.07 2.38 -26.84
N TRP A 609 0.95 3.23 -26.75
CA TRP A 609 1.23 4.09 -25.59
C TRP A 609 0.75 5.52 -25.80
N LEU A 610 -0.04 6.03 -24.84
CA LEU A 610 -0.37 7.45 -24.78
C LEU A 610 0.86 8.28 -24.37
N PRO A 611 1.13 9.43 -25.02
CA PRO A 611 2.12 10.39 -24.52
C PRO A 611 1.81 10.80 -23.08
N PHE A 612 2.83 11.22 -22.34
CA PHE A 612 2.73 11.39 -20.89
C PHE A 612 1.61 12.36 -20.46
N ILE A 613 1.42 13.47 -21.18
CA ILE A 613 0.36 14.46 -20.87
C ILE A 613 -1.03 13.83 -21.02
N PHE A 614 -1.26 13.00 -22.04
CA PHE A 614 -2.54 12.29 -22.20
C PHE A 614 -2.73 11.23 -21.11
N ARG A 615 -1.65 10.67 -20.52
CA ARG A 615 -1.76 9.76 -19.37
C ARG A 615 -2.19 10.47 -18.10
N SER A 616 -1.70 11.69 -17.85
CA SER A 616 -2.13 12.48 -16.70
C SER A 616 -3.58 12.96 -16.88
N GLN A 617 -3.96 13.37 -18.09
CA GLN A 617 -5.37 13.66 -18.43
C GLN A 617 -6.27 12.44 -18.22
N PHE A 618 -5.85 11.25 -18.69
CA PHE A 618 -6.58 10.00 -18.47
C PHE A 618 -6.89 9.75 -16.99
N LYS A 619 -5.95 10.07 -16.09
CA LYS A 619 -6.18 9.95 -14.65
C LYS A 619 -7.15 10.99 -14.10
N VAL A 620 -7.06 12.25 -14.52
CA VAL A 620 -8.06 13.26 -14.14
C VAL A 620 -9.45 12.84 -14.60
N TYR A 621 -9.62 12.45 -15.86
CA TYR A 621 -10.89 11.91 -16.37
C TYR A 621 -11.43 10.73 -15.54
N THR A 622 -10.54 9.78 -15.20
CA THR A 622 -10.91 8.62 -14.38
C THR A 622 -11.37 9.05 -12.98
N ILE A 623 -10.69 10.02 -12.36
CA ILE A 623 -11.06 10.55 -11.05
C ILE A 623 -12.40 11.30 -11.15
N THR A 624 -12.61 12.12 -12.19
CA THR A 624 -13.88 12.83 -12.43
C THR A 624 -15.03 11.86 -12.62
N TYR A 625 -14.90 10.84 -13.48
CA TYR A 625 -15.93 9.81 -13.66
C TYR A 625 -16.28 9.13 -12.34
N LYS A 626 -15.26 8.73 -11.55
CA LYS A 626 -15.48 8.10 -10.25
C LYS A 626 -16.22 9.02 -9.28
N ALA A 627 -15.83 10.29 -9.19
CA ALA A 627 -16.48 11.26 -8.32
C ALA A 627 -17.94 11.49 -8.68
N LEU A 628 -18.28 11.56 -9.97
CA LEU A 628 -19.65 11.74 -10.46
C LEU A 628 -20.53 10.50 -10.22
N ASN A 629 -19.98 9.30 -10.30
CA ASN A 629 -20.71 8.04 -10.15
C ASN A 629 -20.66 7.46 -8.72
N GLY A 630 -20.23 8.23 -7.72
CA GLY A 630 -20.14 7.75 -6.33
C GLY A 630 -19.09 6.67 -6.09
N LEU A 631 -18.16 6.43 -7.03
CA LEU A 631 -17.07 5.44 -6.94
C LEU A 631 -15.76 6.04 -6.38
N GLY A 632 -15.84 7.23 -5.80
CA GLY A 632 -14.69 7.98 -5.30
C GLY A 632 -15.08 8.95 -4.18
N PRO A 633 -14.12 9.72 -3.68
CA PRO A 633 -14.33 10.56 -2.50
C PRO A 633 -15.38 11.65 -2.70
N THR A 634 -16.26 11.83 -1.71
CA THR A 634 -17.26 12.89 -1.67
C THR A 634 -16.64 14.28 -1.77
N TYR A 635 -15.50 14.53 -1.08
CA TYR A 635 -14.79 15.81 -1.15
C TYR A 635 -14.24 16.17 -2.55
N LEU A 636 -14.12 15.22 -3.48
CA LEU A 636 -13.78 15.53 -4.88
C LEU A 636 -15.03 15.76 -5.72
N ARG A 637 -16.10 15.01 -5.45
CA ARG A 637 -17.41 15.23 -6.07
C ARG A 637 -17.91 16.64 -5.77
N ASP A 638 -17.78 17.09 -4.53
CA ASP A 638 -18.28 18.41 -4.11
C ASP A 638 -17.50 19.59 -4.76
N ARG A 639 -16.37 19.32 -5.42
CA ARG A 639 -15.59 20.30 -6.19
C ARG A 639 -16.04 20.47 -7.63
N ILE A 640 -16.91 19.58 -8.11
CA ILE A 640 -17.43 19.59 -9.48
C ILE A 640 -18.96 19.64 -9.44
N SER A 641 -19.57 20.48 -10.27
CA SER A 641 -21.02 20.61 -10.33
C SER A 641 -21.50 20.48 -11.76
N TYR A 642 -22.64 19.83 -11.96
CA TYR A 642 -23.30 19.81 -13.27
C TYR A 642 -23.69 21.23 -13.69
N HIS A 643 -23.57 21.49 -14.99
CA HIS A 643 -24.07 22.73 -15.57
C HIS A 643 -25.60 22.73 -15.51
N LYS A 644 -26.16 23.73 -14.82
CA LYS A 644 -27.60 23.97 -14.78
C LYS A 644 -27.90 25.11 -15.77
N PRO A 645 -28.38 24.81 -17.00
CA PRO A 645 -28.69 25.86 -17.95
C PRO A 645 -29.93 26.63 -17.47
N THR A 646 -29.94 27.96 -17.69
CA THR A 646 -31.07 28.84 -17.31
C THR A 646 -32.31 28.63 -18.19
N ARG A 647 -32.18 27.91 -19.31
CA ARG A 647 -33.26 27.49 -20.22
C ARG A 647 -32.99 26.06 -20.68
N SER A 648 -34.03 25.28 -20.99
CA SER A 648 -33.85 23.92 -21.54
C SER A 648 -33.23 24.00 -22.93
N LEU A 649 -31.97 23.60 -23.06
CA LEU A 649 -31.22 23.55 -24.32
C LEU A 649 -31.09 22.09 -24.80
N ARG A 650 -30.82 21.88 -26.10
CA ARG A 650 -30.54 20.53 -26.66
C ARG A 650 -29.36 19.83 -25.96
N SER A 651 -28.44 20.59 -25.35
CA SER A 651 -27.29 20.12 -24.58
C SER A 651 -27.61 19.73 -23.12
N SER A 652 -28.87 19.86 -22.67
CA SER A 652 -29.26 19.58 -21.27
C SER A 652 -29.10 18.10 -20.89
N GLY A 653 -29.08 17.17 -21.86
CA GLY A 653 -28.85 15.74 -21.67
C GLY A 653 -27.38 15.30 -21.72
N GLU A 654 -26.44 16.22 -21.97
CA GLU A 654 -25.03 15.86 -22.22
C GLU A 654 -24.16 15.80 -20.96
N ALA A 655 -24.71 16.01 -19.76
CA ALA A 655 -23.97 15.90 -18.50
C ALA A 655 -22.68 16.77 -18.45
N PHE A 656 -22.75 17.98 -18.99
CA PHE A 656 -21.67 18.97 -18.88
C PHE A 656 -21.45 19.41 -17.44
N LEU A 657 -20.20 19.71 -17.09
CA LEU A 657 -19.82 20.29 -15.81
C LEU A 657 -19.72 21.82 -15.93
N SER A 658 -20.05 22.53 -14.87
CA SER A 658 -19.90 23.98 -14.79
C SER A 658 -18.41 24.34 -14.78
N PRO A 659 -17.89 25.05 -15.79
CA PRO A 659 -16.55 25.60 -15.72
C PRO A 659 -16.54 26.76 -14.70
N LEU A 660 -15.42 26.94 -14.00
CA LEU A 660 -15.23 28.13 -13.18
C LEU A 660 -15.16 29.38 -14.06
N PRO A 661 -15.80 30.50 -13.68
CA PRO A 661 -15.66 31.77 -14.39
C PRO A 661 -14.21 32.24 -14.38
N ILE A 662 -13.61 32.40 -15.57
CA ILE A 662 -12.22 32.87 -15.73
C ILE A 662 -12.06 34.31 -15.18
N SER A 663 -13.13 35.10 -15.18
CA SER A 663 -13.15 36.46 -14.63
C SER A 663 -12.87 36.58 -13.13
N GLN A 664 -12.85 35.46 -12.39
CA GLN A 664 -12.63 35.43 -10.95
C GLN A 664 -11.23 34.91 -10.55
N THR A 665 -10.35 34.59 -11.50
CA THR A 665 -9.03 33.98 -11.20
C THR A 665 -7.92 35.04 -11.18
N ARG A 666 -7.19 35.16 -10.06
CA ARG A 666 -6.05 36.10 -9.94
C ARG A 666 -4.76 35.52 -10.48
N LEU A 667 -4.56 34.21 -10.32
CA LEU A 667 -3.35 33.47 -10.71
C LEU A 667 -3.71 32.40 -11.74
N VAL A 668 -3.97 32.84 -12.98
CA VAL A 668 -4.44 32.00 -14.09
C VAL A 668 -3.68 30.67 -14.18
N GLY A 669 -2.34 30.68 -14.25
CA GLY A 669 -1.55 29.45 -14.37
C GLY A 669 -1.56 28.51 -13.15
N THR A 670 -1.82 29.01 -11.95
CA THR A 670 -1.92 28.17 -10.73
C THR A 670 -3.34 27.63 -10.60
N ARG A 671 -4.34 28.49 -10.81
CA ARG A 671 -5.75 28.13 -10.68
C ARG A 671 -6.22 27.20 -11.79
N GLU A 672 -5.76 27.39 -13.03
CA GLU A 672 -6.06 26.50 -14.16
C GLU A 672 -5.56 25.07 -13.97
N ARG A 673 -4.60 24.84 -13.06
CA ARG A 673 -4.11 23.49 -12.75
C ARG A 673 -4.88 22.83 -11.61
N ALA A 674 -5.71 23.58 -10.87
CA ALA A 674 -6.51 23.04 -9.78
C ALA A 674 -7.54 22.04 -10.33
N PHE A 675 -7.79 20.94 -9.62
CA PHE A 675 -8.73 19.90 -10.07
C PHE A 675 -10.12 20.46 -10.38
N SER A 676 -10.62 21.36 -9.52
CA SER A 676 -11.90 22.06 -9.70
C SER A 676 -12.00 22.87 -10.99
N ALA A 677 -10.88 23.25 -11.61
CA ALA A 677 -10.84 23.96 -12.90
C ALA A 677 -10.51 23.02 -14.08
N VAL A 678 -9.49 22.17 -13.91
CA VAL A 678 -9.05 21.22 -14.96
C VAL A 678 -10.13 20.20 -15.26
N ALA A 679 -10.78 19.64 -14.23
CA ALA A 679 -11.69 18.52 -14.40
C ALA A 679 -12.93 18.90 -15.23
N PRO A 680 -13.65 20.01 -14.97
CA PRO A 680 -14.74 20.45 -15.85
C PRO A 680 -14.28 20.75 -17.27
N ARG A 681 -13.14 21.44 -17.45
CA ARG A 681 -12.59 21.77 -18.78
C ARG A 681 -12.30 20.52 -19.59
N LEU A 682 -11.63 19.54 -18.99
CA LEU A 682 -11.34 18.27 -19.65
C LEU A 682 -12.63 17.50 -19.91
N TRP A 683 -13.48 17.31 -18.89
CA TRP A 683 -14.72 16.55 -19.01
C TRP A 683 -15.62 17.06 -20.15
N ASN A 684 -15.77 18.37 -20.26
CA ASN A 684 -16.59 19.00 -21.30
C ASN A 684 -16.01 18.85 -22.71
N SER A 685 -14.74 18.47 -22.86
CA SER A 685 -14.14 18.15 -24.16
C SER A 685 -14.40 16.71 -24.62
N LEU A 686 -14.99 15.86 -23.76
CA LEU A 686 -15.30 14.48 -24.12
C LEU A 686 -16.56 14.39 -25.00
N PRO A 687 -16.56 13.46 -25.98
CA PRO A 687 -17.77 13.04 -26.66
C PRO A 687 -18.85 12.57 -25.68
N ALA A 688 -20.12 12.75 -26.06
CA ALA A 688 -21.27 12.40 -25.22
C ALA A 688 -21.30 10.89 -24.90
N GLU A 689 -20.92 10.04 -25.86
CA GLU A 689 -20.92 8.58 -25.72
C GLU A 689 -19.95 8.11 -24.63
N ILE A 690 -18.80 8.79 -24.51
CA ILE A 690 -17.81 8.48 -23.47
C ILE A 690 -18.29 8.98 -22.11
N ARG A 691 -18.89 10.18 -22.05
CA ARG A 691 -19.44 10.73 -20.79
C ARG A 691 -20.55 9.85 -20.20
N GLN A 692 -21.36 9.24 -21.07
CA GLN A 692 -22.49 8.40 -20.69
C GLN A 692 -22.13 6.90 -20.55
N ALA A 693 -20.85 6.55 -20.54
CA ALA A 693 -20.42 5.16 -20.42
C ALA A 693 -20.98 4.49 -19.13
N PRO A 694 -21.57 3.28 -19.23
CA PRO A 694 -22.34 2.66 -18.14
C PRO A 694 -21.46 2.14 -17.01
N THR A 695 -20.19 1.86 -17.28
CA THR A 695 -19.25 1.32 -16.28
C THR A 695 -17.91 2.01 -16.36
N LEU A 696 -17.17 2.02 -15.25
CA LEU A 696 -15.79 2.51 -15.20
C LEU A 696 -14.86 1.77 -16.17
N ALA A 697 -15.11 0.48 -16.43
CA ALA A 697 -14.31 -0.32 -17.35
C ALA A 697 -14.54 0.12 -18.80
N ALA A 698 -15.81 0.28 -19.20
CA ALA A 698 -16.18 0.80 -20.52
C ALA A 698 -15.61 2.21 -20.72
N PHE A 699 -15.83 3.11 -19.74
CA PHE A 699 -15.29 4.47 -19.75
C PHE A 699 -13.79 4.50 -20.00
N LYS A 700 -13.01 3.73 -19.24
CA LYS A 700 -11.54 3.68 -19.39
C LYS A 700 -11.10 3.15 -20.75
N LYS A 701 -11.81 2.17 -21.31
CA LYS A 701 -11.50 1.60 -22.62
C LYS A 701 -11.73 2.66 -23.71
N ASP A 702 -12.91 3.27 -23.72
CA ASP A 702 -13.31 4.23 -24.76
C ASP A 702 -12.51 5.52 -24.65
N LEU A 703 -12.27 6.00 -23.42
CA LEU A 703 -11.40 7.14 -23.15
C LEU A 703 -9.98 6.91 -23.66
N LYS A 704 -9.40 5.72 -23.44
CA LYS A 704 -8.05 5.41 -23.92
C LYS A 704 -8.00 5.48 -25.45
N THR A 705 -9.01 4.93 -26.12
CA THR A 705 -9.12 4.97 -27.59
C THR A 705 -9.24 6.40 -28.10
N TRP A 706 -10.10 7.21 -27.48
CA TRP A 706 -10.28 8.62 -27.85
C TRP A 706 -9.00 9.44 -27.64
N LEU A 707 -8.35 9.34 -26.48
CA LEU A 707 -7.09 10.04 -26.23
C LEU A 707 -5.98 9.59 -27.18
N PHE A 708 -5.99 8.32 -27.61
CA PHE A 708 -5.02 7.81 -28.57
C PHE A 708 -5.21 8.48 -29.95
N ARG A 709 -6.46 8.59 -30.41
CA ARG A 709 -6.81 9.33 -31.64
C ARG A 709 -6.40 10.80 -31.54
N CYS A 710 -6.75 11.49 -30.44
CA CYS A 710 -6.35 12.88 -30.21
C CYS A 710 -4.83 13.07 -30.19
N ALA A 711 -4.08 12.12 -29.63
CA ALA A 711 -2.62 12.22 -29.53
C ALA A 711 -1.90 12.04 -30.87
N PHE A 712 -2.53 11.34 -31.82
CA PHE A 712 -1.88 10.87 -33.04
C PHE A 712 -2.56 11.29 -34.35
N GLY A 713 -3.68 12.01 -34.28
CA GLY A 713 -4.39 12.57 -35.44
C GLY A 713 -5.06 11.50 -36.31
N GLU A 714 -5.68 10.50 -35.67
CA GLU A 714 -6.43 9.41 -36.33
C GLU A 714 -7.95 9.58 -36.23
#